data_AF-A0A0K1ELK0-F1
#
_entry.id   AF-A0A0K1ELK0-F1
#
_cell.length_a   1.000
_cell.length_b   1.000
_cell.length_c   1.000
_cell.angle_alpha   90.00
_cell.angle_beta   90.00
_cell.angle_gamma   90.00
#
_symmetry.space_group_name_H-M   'P 1'
#
loop_
_entity.id
_entity.type
_entity.pdbx_description
1 polymer ?
#
loop_
_entity_poly.entity_id
_entity_poly.type
_entity_poly.pdbx_seq_one_letter_code
_entity_poly.pdbx_strand_id
1 'polypeptide(L)'
;MSQSQYVGQMITVVNAEHRTSLGARSDGGVQARAESYGAQFSWTVDDAGNGLVYLVSEHGLQLGARPDGSVYLSSNRLEWERWRITGVDQGAVAITSAEHKTNLSARPDGSLFMAGHVQAWEKWSVATATLLGKSVVFANAEHRTRLVAAPDGGLSASKIRPFWETWTLESAGDGQYYLVNPHGRLLGSKADGAVYTTENRAEWERWRIKAAGQGAFAIVSAQHGLNLGARPDGSVYTVGHVQEWERWRVIEALGARQIRELVQRYAPTLFFHPEEPYVVGSPQRFLDEATMFQVDTGTSSALRGQAANLPTHPDAKDKVYLTVPQDKRAGNLDEAEALVRVKLNGEGQYLDLQYWFFYPYNGHATAKAFPFKDHLSLAPFGRHEGDWEHVTFRFVRDTMALESVYMSQHAGGTWFGQPAQDLEWERGRPVVYSSLNGHACYPRADSNIHPRSHVSKLYDVGLRNDTSRGRSKDFIGKCQILCANYLSPTVFPPPKWLDFTGRWGKIGQLLRPSFGGVPEPIKGALEKIVNSLPKDIFSESGPEGPARKGSWNATWSGDDESVSPPWLPGRGLITFYQGQKDGGELWRTFSDGTQWSRDAQIPHVGMSDSPSAVRFNGQIYCFHQGYGDCGELWYNVFDGNRWLGDTKVQHVGMSSSPSAVVFNGKLYCFHQGGGNCGELWYSVFDGNRWLGATKVQHVGMSSSPSAVVFNGKLYCFHQGHGDNGELWYSVFDGNRWLGDTKVQHVGMSSSPSAAVYNGKLYCFHEGYGNCGELWYSVFDGNRWLGDTKVERVGMSDSPSAVVFDGKLYCFHQGHGDNGELWYSVFDGSTWHADTRLQGVGLSAGPSVIAIE
;
A
#
# COMPACT_ATOMS: atom_id res chain seq x y z
N MET A 1 -19.71 41.78 -30.80
CA MET A 1 -18.90 40.65 -31.34
C MET A 1 -19.56 39.37 -30.90
N SER A 2 -19.66 38.36 -31.77
CA SER A 2 -20.22 37.05 -31.41
C SER A 2 -19.37 36.37 -30.35
N GLN A 3 -20.02 35.71 -29.38
CA GLN A 3 -19.36 34.88 -28.38
C GLN A 3 -18.56 33.77 -29.09
N SER A 4 -17.41 33.39 -28.54
CA SER A 4 -16.61 32.28 -29.10
C SER A 4 -17.45 30.99 -29.08
N GLN A 5 -17.43 30.24 -30.19
CA GLN A 5 -18.18 28.98 -30.31
C GLN A 5 -17.77 27.93 -29.27
N TYR A 6 -16.58 28.06 -28.70
CA TYR A 6 -16.04 27.12 -27.73
C TYR A 6 -16.46 27.41 -26.28
N VAL A 7 -17.12 28.56 -26.02
CA VAL A 7 -17.53 28.92 -24.65
C VAL A 7 -18.41 27.81 -24.05
N GLY A 8 -18.02 27.41 -22.84
CA GLY A 8 -18.65 26.35 -22.08
C GLY A 8 -18.32 24.93 -22.53
N GLN A 9 -17.34 24.77 -23.43
CA GLN A 9 -16.84 23.47 -23.87
C GLN A 9 -15.50 23.14 -23.21
N MET A 10 -15.25 21.84 -23.06
CA MET A 10 -13.92 21.32 -22.82
C MET A 10 -13.23 21.12 -24.17
N ILE A 11 -12.00 21.60 -24.29
CA ILE A 11 -11.21 21.52 -25.51
C ILE A 11 -9.83 20.94 -25.26
N THR A 12 -9.28 20.34 -26.30
CA THR A 12 -7.84 20.06 -26.41
C THR A 12 -7.27 20.98 -27.48
N VAL A 13 -6.11 21.56 -27.19
CA VAL A 13 -5.43 22.51 -28.07
C VAL A 13 -4.12 21.87 -28.53
N VAL A 14 -4.04 21.51 -29.81
CA VAL A 14 -2.89 20.79 -30.39
C VAL A 14 -2.20 21.70 -31.39
N ASN A 15 -0.88 21.87 -31.23
CA ASN A 15 -0.09 22.66 -32.16
C ASN A 15 -0.11 21.99 -33.54
N ALA A 16 -0.45 22.75 -34.59
CA ALA A 16 -0.67 22.19 -35.91
C ALA A 16 0.64 21.67 -36.55
N GLU A 17 1.77 22.30 -36.25
CA GLU A 17 3.08 21.95 -36.81
C GLU A 17 3.73 20.80 -36.04
N HIS A 18 3.85 20.93 -34.72
CA HIS A 18 4.62 19.98 -33.90
C HIS A 18 3.79 18.81 -33.38
N ARG A 19 2.46 18.85 -33.56
CA ARG A 19 1.50 17.84 -33.06
C ARG A 19 1.60 17.67 -31.54
N THR A 20 2.03 18.72 -30.83
CA THR A 20 2.15 18.77 -29.38
C THR A 20 0.94 19.46 -28.76
N SER A 21 0.39 18.92 -27.68
CA SER A 21 -0.76 19.50 -26.97
C SER A 21 -0.33 20.48 -25.90
N LEU A 22 -1.07 21.58 -25.79
CA LEU A 22 -0.93 22.56 -24.73
C LEU A 22 -1.33 21.96 -23.38
N GLY A 23 -0.40 21.89 -22.44
CA GLY A 23 -0.59 21.26 -21.13
C GLY A 23 -0.24 22.17 -19.96
N ALA A 24 -1.00 22.04 -18.88
CA ALA A 24 -0.82 22.68 -17.59
C ALA A 24 -0.23 21.69 -16.58
N ARG A 25 0.91 22.01 -15.97
CA ARG A 25 1.58 21.16 -14.99
C ARG A 25 1.01 21.39 -13.59
N SER A 26 1.12 20.36 -12.74
CA SER A 26 0.72 20.41 -11.33
C SER A 26 1.54 21.39 -10.47
N ASP A 27 2.74 21.77 -10.91
CA ASP A 27 3.56 22.81 -10.30
C ASP A 27 3.23 24.24 -10.77
N GLY A 28 2.17 24.39 -11.59
CA GLY A 28 1.73 25.67 -12.14
C GLY A 28 2.45 26.09 -13.42
N GLY A 29 3.36 25.27 -13.96
CA GLY A 29 3.98 25.51 -15.25
C GLY A 29 3.06 25.23 -16.44
N VAL A 30 3.39 25.76 -17.61
CA VAL A 30 2.67 25.49 -18.87
C VAL A 30 3.67 25.14 -19.98
N GLN A 31 3.36 24.11 -20.78
CA GLN A 31 4.24 23.58 -21.82
C GLN A 31 3.45 22.87 -22.92
N ALA A 32 4.01 22.75 -24.11
CA ALA A 32 3.51 21.87 -25.16
C ALA A 32 4.24 20.52 -25.11
N ARG A 33 3.53 19.39 -25.20
CA ARG A 33 4.15 18.05 -25.25
C ARG A 33 3.52 17.18 -26.32
N ALA A 34 4.26 16.19 -26.83
CA ALA A 34 3.71 15.21 -27.78
C ALA A 34 2.55 14.38 -27.18
N GLU A 35 2.40 14.42 -25.86
CA GLU A 35 1.26 13.86 -25.13
C GLU A 35 0.00 14.69 -25.42
N SER A 36 -1.14 14.01 -25.59
CA SER A 36 -2.45 14.63 -25.73
C SER A 36 -3.46 14.03 -24.75
N TYR A 37 -2.96 13.36 -23.70
CA TYR A 37 -3.74 12.54 -22.79
C TYR A 37 -3.41 12.89 -21.34
N GLY A 38 -4.44 12.97 -20.50
CA GLY A 38 -4.34 13.44 -19.11
C GLY A 38 -5.04 14.78 -18.93
N ALA A 39 -5.62 14.98 -17.74
CA ALA A 39 -6.42 16.15 -17.42
C ALA A 39 -5.64 17.47 -17.61
N GLN A 40 -4.31 17.43 -17.43
CA GLN A 40 -3.38 18.51 -17.72
C GLN A 40 -3.45 19.07 -19.16
N PHE A 41 -3.89 18.31 -20.15
CA PHE A 41 -4.01 18.77 -21.56
C PHE A 41 -5.43 19.19 -21.95
N SER A 42 -6.37 19.15 -21.00
CA SER A 42 -7.75 19.57 -21.20
C SER A 42 -7.94 20.98 -20.66
N TRP A 43 -8.61 21.82 -21.45
CA TRP A 43 -8.90 23.21 -21.11
C TRP A 43 -10.40 23.45 -21.15
N THR A 44 -10.95 24.05 -20.10
CA THR A 44 -12.32 24.56 -20.13
C THR A 44 -12.29 26.00 -20.64
N VAL A 45 -13.17 26.32 -21.59
CA VAL A 45 -13.28 27.67 -22.15
C VAL A 45 -14.41 28.42 -21.45
N ASP A 46 -14.05 29.33 -20.57
CA ASP A 46 -15.00 30.19 -19.86
C ASP A 46 -15.17 31.54 -20.57
N ASP A 47 -16.36 32.14 -20.46
CA ASP A 47 -16.63 33.48 -20.99
C ASP A 47 -15.86 34.55 -20.19
N ALA A 48 -15.18 35.46 -20.91
CA ALA A 48 -14.52 36.63 -20.35
C ALA A 48 -15.18 37.96 -20.77
N GLY A 49 -16.35 37.88 -21.43
CA GLY A 49 -17.08 39.02 -21.95
C GLY A 49 -16.50 39.57 -23.25
N ASN A 50 -17.31 40.33 -24.00
CA ASN A 50 -16.89 41.01 -25.24
C ASN A 50 -16.27 40.10 -26.32
N GLY A 51 -16.65 38.82 -26.34
CA GLY A 51 -16.11 37.81 -27.27
C GLY A 51 -14.72 37.30 -26.89
N LEU A 52 -14.26 37.58 -25.67
CA LEU A 52 -13.03 37.04 -25.09
C LEU A 52 -13.33 35.82 -24.22
N VAL A 53 -12.31 35.01 -23.96
CA VAL A 53 -12.42 33.78 -23.17
C VAL A 53 -11.28 33.65 -22.16
N TYR A 54 -11.52 32.89 -21.09
CA TYR A 54 -10.47 32.31 -20.25
C TYR A 54 -10.24 30.86 -20.68
N LEU A 55 -8.98 30.47 -20.84
CA LEU A 55 -8.59 29.06 -20.93
C LEU A 55 -8.22 28.58 -19.53
N VAL A 56 -9.07 27.74 -18.95
CA VAL A 56 -8.95 27.28 -17.57
C VAL A 56 -8.43 25.84 -17.54
N SER A 57 -7.32 25.63 -16.84
CA SER A 57 -6.71 24.32 -16.62
C SER A 57 -7.52 23.45 -15.66
N GLU A 58 -7.20 22.15 -15.59
CA GLU A 58 -7.81 21.23 -14.63
C GLU A 58 -7.62 21.63 -13.15
N HIS A 59 -6.62 22.46 -12.85
CA HIS A 59 -6.34 22.94 -11.50
C HIS A 59 -7.18 24.19 -11.15
N GLY A 60 -7.97 24.70 -12.09
CA GLY A 60 -8.74 25.94 -11.92
C GLY A 60 -7.93 27.21 -12.17
N LEU A 61 -6.70 27.08 -12.68
CA LEU A 61 -5.84 28.21 -13.04
C LEU A 61 -6.05 28.62 -14.50
N GLN A 62 -6.07 29.91 -14.77
CA GLN A 62 -6.21 30.53 -16.08
C GLN A 62 -4.85 30.66 -16.77
N LEU A 63 -4.81 30.38 -18.07
CA LEU A 63 -3.65 30.70 -18.91
C LEU A 63 -3.49 32.22 -19.02
N GLY A 64 -2.30 32.73 -18.77
CA GLY A 64 -1.96 34.14 -18.93
C GLY A 64 -0.70 34.34 -19.76
N ALA A 65 -0.55 35.54 -20.31
CA ALA A 65 0.66 35.98 -21.00
C ALA A 65 1.18 37.26 -20.38
N ARG A 66 2.51 37.37 -20.23
CA ARG A 66 3.18 38.57 -19.73
C ARG A 66 3.64 39.48 -20.86
N PRO A 67 3.94 40.77 -20.58
CA PRO A 67 4.51 41.69 -21.56
C PRO A 67 5.85 41.22 -22.15
N ASP A 68 6.63 40.44 -21.41
CA ASP A 68 7.92 39.88 -21.85
C ASP A 68 7.77 38.67 -22.80
N GLY A 69 6.53 38.26 -23.11
CA GLY A 69 6.21 37.15 -24.00
C GLY A 69 6.25 35.77 -23.35
N SER A 70 6.46 35.68 -22.04
CA SER A 70 6.32 34.44 -21.27
C SER A 70 4.85 34.10 -20.99
N VAL A 71 4.56 32.81 -20.89
CA VAL A 71 3.22 32.26 -20.65
C VAL A 71 3.19 31.61 -19.27
N TYR A 72 2.09 31.79 -18.53
CA TYR A 72 1.97 31.31 -17.14
C TYR A 72 0.56 30.85 -16.80
N LEU A 73 0.39 30.28 -15.61
CA LEU A 73 -0.90 29.98 -15.00
C LEU A 73 -1.11 30.82 -13.74
N SER A 74 -2.31 31.35 -13.55
CA SER A 74 -2.68 32.07 -12.33
C SER A 74 -4.12 31.77 -11.94
N SER A 75 -4.52 32.12 -10.72
CA SER A 75 -5.92 32.12 -10.29
C SER A 75 -6.65 33.44 -10.64
N ASN A 76 -5.98 34.34 -11.36
CA ASN A 76 -6.51 35.65 -11.68
C ASN A 76 -7.41 35.60 -12.92
N ARG A 77 -8.51 36.35 -12.86
CA ARG A 77 -9.40 36.59 -14.00
C ARG A 77 -9.31 38.05 -14.41
N LEU A 78 -8.10 38.49 -14.75
CA LEU A 78 -7.76 39.86 -15.09
C LEU A 78 -7.40 39.97 -16.58
N GLU A 79 -6.85 41.10 -16.99
CA GLU A 79 -6.66 41.44 -18.39
C GLU A 79 -5.63 40.56 -19.13
N TRP A 80 -4.63 40.03 -18.41
CA TRP A 80 -3.55 39.20 -18.97
C TRP A 80 -3.98 37.74 -19.23
N GLU A 81 -5.05 37.29 -18.56
CA GLU A 81 -5.61 35.93 -18.69
C GLU A 81 -6.74 35.83 -19.72
N ARG A 82 -7.05 36.93 -20.43
CA ARG A 82 -8.10 36.96 -21.45
C ARG A 82 -7.52 36.71 -22.84
N TRP A 83 -8.20 35.83 -23.57
CA TRP A 83 -7.79 35.40 -24.90
C TRP A 83 -8.88 35.61 -25.92
N ARG A 84 -8.47 35.74 -27.18
CA ARG A 84 -9.34 35.67 -28.35
C ARG A 84 -8.95 34.44 -29.17
N ILE A 85 -9.93 33.60 -29.49
CA ILE A 85 -9.75 32.44 -30.37
C ILE A 85 -10.36 32.79 -31.72
N THR A 86 -9.52 32.88 -32.76
CA THR A 86 -9.94 33.26 -34.11
C THR A 86 -9.51 32.20 -35.11
N GLY A 87 -10.41 31.77 -35.98
CA GLY A 87 -10.07 30.90 -37.10
C GLY A 87 -9.11 31.59 -38.07
N VAL A 88 -8.13 30.86 -38.58
CA VAL A 88 -7.15 31.36 -39.55
C VAL A 88 -7.26 30.63 -40.89
N ASP A 89 -7.05 29.32 -40.93
CA ASP A 89 -7.12 28.52 -42.16
C ASP A 89 -7.33 27.02 -41.89
N GLN A 90 -8.02 26.31 -42.78
CA GLN A 90 -8.21 24.83 -42.75
C GLN A 90 -8.64 24.25 -41.39
N GLY A 91 -9.45 24.99 -40.62
CA GLY A 91 -9.91 24.57 -39.29
C GLY A 91 -8.92 24.82 -38.15
N ALA A 92 -7.75 25.43 -38.43
CA ALA A 92 -6.83 25.92 -37.42
C ALA A 92 -7.28 27.28 -36.86
N VAL A 93 -6.87 27.56 -35.62
CA VAL A 93 -7.14 28.78 -34.90
C VAL A 93 -5.85 29.43 -34.41
N ALA A 94 -5.89 30.74 -34.22
CA ALA A 94 -4.92 31.51 -33.45
C ALA A 94 -5.51 31.84 -32.07
N ILE A 95 -4.70 31.75 -31.03
CA ILE A 95 -5.04 32.08 -29.65
C ILE A 95 -4.27 33.36 -29.28
N THR A 96 -4.96 34.50 -29.33
CA THR A 96 -4.35 35.83 -29.21
C THR A 96 -4.61 36.44 -27.84
N SER A 97 -3.57 36.94 -27.16
CA SER A 97 -3.69 37.68 -25.91
C SER A 97 -4.53 38.94 -26.12
N ALA A 98 -5.57 39.12 -25.31
CA ALA A 98 -6.44 40.28 -25.40
C ALA A 98 -5.70 41.57 -25.03
N GLU A 99 -4.76 41.51 -24.08
CA GLU A 99 -3.98 42.66 -23.63
C GLU A 99 -2.82 42.96 -24.58
N HIS A 100 -1.97 41.98 -24.83
CA HIS A 100 -0.69 42.20 -25.53
C HIS A 100 -0.78 42.08 -27.06
N LYS A 101 -1.92 41.63 -27.60
CA LYS A 101 -2.18 41.47 -29.05
C LYS A 101 -1.20 40.53 -29.77
N THR A 102 -0.54 39.66 -29.03
CA THR A 102 0.38 38.62 -29.52
C THR A 102 -0.28 37.24 -29.47
N ASN A 103 0.21 36.29 -30.27
CA ASN A 103 -0.34 34.95 -30.45
C ASN A 103 0.48 33.91 -29.70
N LEU A 104 -0.21 32.95 -29.07
CA LEU A 104 0.41 31.82 -28.40
C LEU A 104 1.11 30.90 -29.42
N SER A 105 2.36 30.55 -29.15
CA SER A 105 3.20 29.69 -29.98
C SER A 105 3.90 28.63 -29.14
N ALA A 106 4.34 27.54 -29.80
CA ALA A 106 5.09 26.46 -29.18
C ALA A 106 6.35 26.15 -29.99
N ARG A 107 7.47 25.94 -29.29
CA ARG A 107 8.72 25.46 -29.89
C ARG A 107 8.75 23.93 -29.97
N PRO A 108 9.64 23.34 -30.80
CA PRO A 108 9.85 21.88 -30.84
C PRO A 108 10.24 21.25 -29.50
N ASP A 109 10.91 22.02 -28.62
CA ASP A 109 11.29 21.57 -27.27
C ASP A 109 10.13 21.62 -26.25
N GLY A 110 8.95 22.08 -26.68
CA GLY A 110 7.75 22.20 -25.86
C GLY A 110 7.62 23.51 -25.09
N SER A 111 8.58 24.42 -25.17
CA SER A 111 8.47 25.74 -24.53
C SER A 111 7.45 26.63 -25.27
N LEU A 112 6.68 27.38 -24.50
CA LEU A 112 5.65 28.29 -25.01
C LEU A 112 6.13 29.73 -25.00
N PHE A 113 5.72 30.49 -26.00
CA PHE A 113 6.05 31.91 -26.12
C PHE A 113 4.97 32.67 -26.89
N MET A 114 5.06 34.00 -26.88
CA MET A 114 4.15 34.88 -27.59
C MET A 114 4.79 35.48 -28.85
N ALA A 115 4.07 35.48 -29.97
CA ALA A 115 4.54 35.98 -31.27
C ALA A 115 3.64 37.08 -31.84
N GLY A 116 4.22 38.09 -32.51
CA GLY A 116 3.46 39.19 -33.15
C GLY A 116 2.84 38.83 -34.50
N HIS A 117 2.96 37.58 -34.96
CA HIS A 117 2.46 37.09 -36.24
C HIS A 117 1.71 35.78 -36.04
N VAL A 118 1.04 35.28 -37.10
CA VAL A 118 0.47 33.93 -37.13
C VAL A 118 1.11 33.16 -38.29
N GLN A 119 2.08 32.31 -37.98
CA GLN A 119 2.72 31.38 -38.90
C GLN A 119 2.42 29.93 -38.46
N ALA A 120 3.18 28.95 -38.95
CA ALA A 120 2.91 27.53 -38.69
C ALA A 120 2.90 27.20 -37.18
N TRP A 121 3.73 27.86 -36.38
CA TRP A 121 3.90 27.55 -34.96
C TRP A 121 2.82 28.16 -34.06
N GLU A 122 2.14 29.22 -34.53
CA GLU A 122 1.02 29.88 -33.83
C GLU A 122 -0.34 29.32 -34.23
N LYS A 123 -0.37 28.34 -35.13
CA LYS A 123 -1.59 27.66 -35.54
C LYS A 123 -1.87 26.47 -34.63
N TRP A 124 -3.09 26.45 -34.09
CA TRP A 124 -3.56 25.41 -33.21
C TRP A 124 -4.80 24.74 -33.80
N SER A 125 -4.89 23.43 -33.68
CA SER A 125 -6.14 22.69 -33.85
C SER A 125 -6.85 22.63 -32.52
N VAL A 126 -8.09 23.12 -32.48
CA VAL A 126 -8.96 22.99 -31.31
C VAL A 126 -9.97 21.90 -31.58
N ALA A 127 -9.86 20.81 -30.82
CA ALA A 127 -10.85 19.76 -30.80
C ALA A 127 -11.75 19.98 -29.58
N THR A 128 -13.06 20.13 -29.80
CA THR A 128 -14.03 20.03 -28.72
C THR A 128 -14.02 18.58 -28.25
N ALA A 129 -13.73 18.37 -26.97
CA ALA A 129 -13.69 17.03 -26.41
C ALA A 129 -15.13 16.49 -26.38
N THR A 130 -15.52 15.69 -27.36
CA THR A 130 -16.77 14.94 -27.25
C THR A 130 -16.57 13.92 -26.14
N LEU A 131 -17.20 14.16 -24.99
CA LEU A 131 -17.23 13.22 -23.87
C LEU A 131 -18.11 12.00 -24.18
N LEU A 132 -18.88 12.07 -25.27
CA LEU A 132 -19.77 11.01 -25.74
C LEU A 132 -18.99 9.74 -26.09
N GLY A 133 -19.42 8.61 -25.52
CA GLY A 133 -18.78 7.30 -25.69
C GLY A 133 -17.47 7.13 -24.93
N LYS A 134 -17.01 8.17 -24.22
CA LYS A 134 -15.85 8.11 -23.34
C LYS A 134 -16.27 7.85 -21.90
N SER A 135 -15.40 7.16 -21.18
CA SER A 135 -15.47 7.06 -19.73
C SER A 135 -14.86 8.31 -19.10
N VAL A 136 -15.54 8.89 -18.13
CA VAL A 136 -15.14 10.11 -17.42
C VAL A 136 -15.20 9.91 -15.91
N VAL A 137 -14.63 10.84 -15.18
CA VAL A 137 -14.77 10.98 -13.73
C VAL A 137 -15.33 12.36 -13.44
N PHE A 138 -16.37 12.42 -12.60
CA PHE A 138 -16.92 13.68 -12.09
C PHE A 138 -16.27 13.98 -10.75
N ALA A 139 -15.33 14.93 -10.73
CA ALA A 139 -14.67 15.38 -9.51
C ALA A 139 -15.34 16.68 -9.00
N ASN A 140 -15.81 16.67 -7.76
CA ASN A 140 -16.41 17.86 -7.17
C ASN A 140 -15.36 18.98 -7.06
N ALA A 141 -15.72 20.19 -7.49
CA ALA A 141 -14.80 21.31 -7.56
C ALA A 141 -14.36 21.82 -6.17
N GLU A 142 -15.15 21.55 -5.12
CA GLU A 142 -14.93 22.05 -3.76
C GLU A 142 -14.31 20.98 -2.85
N HIS A 143 -14.92 19.81 -2.75
CA HIS A 143 -14.62 18.86 -1.65
C HIS A 143 -13.51 17.83 -1.96
N ARG A 144 -12.83 17.95 -3.11
CA ARG A 144 -11.87 16.95 -3.64
C ARG A 144 -12.43 15.51 -3.64
N THR A 145 -13.75 15.38 -3.70
CA THR A 145 -14.47 14.11 -3.80
C THR A 145 -14.82 13.82 -5.26
N ARG A 146 -15.14 12.57 -5.57
CA ARG A 146 -15.56 12.11 -6.90
C ARG A 146 -16.89 11.39 -6.79
N LEU A 147 -17.74 11.54 -7.81
CA LEU A 147 -19.04 10.86 -7.86
C LEU A 147 -18.81 9.36 -8.06
N VAL A 148 -19.27 8.56 -7.11
CA VAL A 148 -19.08 7.10 -7.06
C VAL A 148 -20.44 6.41 -7.01
N ALA A 149 -20.56 5.30 -7.75
CA ALA A 149 -21.69 4.40 -7.64
C ALA A 149 -21.22 2.98 -7.27
N ALA A 150 -21.54 2.54 -6.06
CA ALA A 150 -21.20 1.22 -5.56
C ALA A 150 -21.97 0.09 -6.28
N PRO A 151 -21.51 -1.17 -6.20
CA PRO A 151 -22.15 -2.30 -6.88
C PRO A 151 -23.60 -2.57 -6.44
N ASP A 152 -23.94 -2.21 -5.20
CA ASP A 152 -25.29 -2.29 -4.66
C ASP A 152 -26.23 -1.20 -5.23
N GLY A 153 -25.68 -0.21 -5.92
CA GLY A 153 -26.39 0.95 -6.46
C GLY A 153 -26.34 2.20 -5.58
N GLY A 154 -25.64 2.14 -4.43
CA GLY A 154 -25.40 3.27 -3.56
C GLY A 154 -24.62 4.37 -4.26
N LEU A 155 -25.06 5.62 -4.09
CA LEU A 155 -24.42 6.80 -4.67
C LEU A 155 -23.82 7.67 -3.57
N SER A 156 -22.57 8.08 -3.77
CA SER A 156 -21.89 8.99 -2.86
C SER A 156 -20.83 9.82 -3.59
N ALA A 157 -20.33 10.83 -2.92
CA ALA A 157 -19.13 11.56 -3.29
C ALA A 157 -17.99 11.11 -2.35
N SER A 158 -16.98 10.43 -2.89
CA SER A 158 -15.91 9.84 -2.09
C SER A 158 -14.56 10.48 -2.38
N LYS A 159 -13.70 10.55 -1.37
CA LYS A 159 -12.27 10.91 -1.54
C LYS A 159 -11.42 9.72 -2.00
N ILE A 160 -11.90 8.50 -1.71
CA ILE A 160 -11.32 7.25 -2.21
C ILE A 160 -11.56 7.24 -3.72
N ARG A 161 -10.58 6.80 -4.52
CA ARG A 161 -10.68 6.77 -5.99
C ARG A 161 -10.86 5.35 -6.53
N PRO A 162 -12.01 4.68 -6.25
CA PRO A 162 -12.29 3.35 -6.77
C PRO A 162 -12.64 3.42 -8.25
N PHE A 163 -12.61 2.28 -8.96
CA PHE A 163 -13.13 2.21 -10.33
C PHE A 163 -14.57 2.72 -10.47
N TRP A 164 -15.37 2.55 -9.42
CA TRP A 164 -16.77 2.96 -9.30
C TRP A 164 -16.99 4.48 -9.49
N GLU A 165 -15.92 5.27 -9.55
CA GLU A 165 -15.94 6.70 -9.90
C GLU A 165 -16.10 7.00 -11.40
N THR A 166 -16.05 5.96 -12.24
CA THR A 166 -16.02 6.08 -13.70
C THR A 166 -17.43 6.06 -14.29
N TRP A 167 -17.73 6.98 -15.19
CA TRP A 167 -19.04 7.14 -15.83
C TRP A 167 -18.90 7.22 -17.34
N THR A 168 -19.67 6.44 -18.08
CA THR A 168 -19.75 6.54 -19.54
C THR A 168 -20.88 7.47 -19.93
N LEU A 169 -20.60 8.46 -20.78
CA LEU A 169 -21.65 9.33 -21.33
C LEU A 169 -22.19 8.71 -22.61
N GLU A 170 -23.45 8.34 -22.60
CA GLU A 170 -24.16 7.89 -23.78
C GLU A 170 -25.17 8.94 -24.24
N SER A 171 -25.47 9.00 -25.54
CA SER A 171 -26.34 10.04 -26.09
C SER A 171 -27.78 9.72 -25.75
N ALA A 172 -28.51 10.72 -25.24
CA ALA A 172 -29.97 10.67 -25.10
C ALA A 172 -30.69 11.54 -26.13
N GLY A 173 -29.97 12.14 -27.09
CA GLY A 173 -30.50 13.12 -28.05
C GLY A 173 -30.54 14.55 -27.52
N ASP A 174 -30.61 15.54 -28.41
CA ASP A 174 -30.78 16.97 -28.09
C ASP A 174 -29.80 17.54 -27.03
N GLY A 175 -28.54 17.11 -27.11
CA GLY A 175 -27.49 17.54 -26.17
C GLY A 175 -27.65 17.00 -24.74
N GLN A 176 -28.46 15.95 -24.56
CA GLN A 176 -28.65 15.24 -23.31
C GLN A 176 -27.88 13.93 -23.29
N TYR A 177 -27.54 13.47 -22.10
CA TYR A 177 -26.72 12.30 -21.86
C TYR A 177 -27.37 11.36 -20.83
N TYR A 178 -27.19 10.07 -21.07
CA TYR A 178 -27.27 9.06 -20.04
C TYR A 178 -25.89 8.91 -19.39
N LEU A 179 -25.83 9.02 -18.06
CA LEU A 179 -24.60 8.81 -17.29
C LEU A 179 -24.61 7.39 -16.74
N VAL A 180 -23.83 6.51 -17.35
CA VAL A 180 -23.82 5.07 -17.07
C VAL A 180 -22.63 4.74 -16.18
N ASN A 181 -22.88 4.17 -15.00
CA ASN A 181 -21.84 3.73 -14.09
C ASN A 181 -21.17 2.42 -14.57
N PRO A 182 -20.09 1.95 -13.93
CA PRO A 182 -19.37 0.76 -14.39
C PRO A 182 -20.15 -0.55 -14.23
N HIS A 183 -21.24 -0.52 -13.47
CA HIS A 183 -22.15 -1.63 -13.24
C HIS A 183 -23.32 -1.64 -14.24
N GLY A 184 -23.31 -0.76 -15.24
CA GLY A 184 -24.34 -0.69 -16.29
C GLY A 184 -25.62 0.04 -15.88
N ARG A 185 -25.66 0.67 -14.70
CA ARG A 185 -26.81 1.46 -14.23
C ARG A 185 -26.64 2.94 -14.53
N LEU A 186 -27.75 3.60 -14.83
CA LEU A 186 -27.87 5.01 -15.15
C LEU A 186 -28.11 5.84 -13.89
N LEU A 187 -27.52 7.04 -13.83
CA LEU A 187 -27.84 8.04 -12.82
C LEU A 187 -29.23 8.65 -13.09
N GLY A 188 -30.10 8.63 -12.10
CA GLY A 188 -31.42 9.26 -12.11
C GLY A 188 -31.57 10.33 -11.04
N SER A 189 -32.55 11.21 -11.22
CA SER A 189 -32.92 12.26 -10.26
C SER A 189 -34.43 12.30 -10.08
N LYS A 190 -34.87 12.68 -8.87
CA LYS A 190 -36.27 12.89 -8.53
C LYS A 190 -36.57 14.38 -8.38
N ALA A 191 -37.85 14.74 -8.48
CA ALA A 191 -38.32 16.11 -8.29
C ALA A 191 -38.06 16.67 -6.87
N ASP A 192 -37.91 15.81 -5.87
CA ASP A 192 -37.61 16.17 -4.47
C ASP A 192 -36.11 16.44 -4.20
N GLY A 193 -35.27 16.29 -5.22
CA GLY A 193 -33.83 16.51 -5.13
C GLY A 193 -33.01 15.23 -4.88
N ALA A 194 -33.64 14.09 -4.61
CA ALA A 194 -32.94 12.83 -4.42
C ALA A 194 -32.36 12.28 -5.74
N VAL A 195 -31.24 11.56 -5.64
CA VAL A 195 -30.59 10.87 -6.77
C VAL A 195 -30.51 9.38 -6.52
N TYR A 196 -30.50 8.59 -7.60
CA TYR A 196 -30.51 7.13 -7.53
C TYR A 196 -29.83 6.52 -8.76
N THR A 197 -29.57 5.21 -8.73
CA THR A 197 -29.16 4.46 -9.93
C THR A 197 -30.27 3.52 -10.40
N THR A 198 -30.38 3.28 -11.70
CA THR A 198 -31.41 2.41 -12.28
C THR A 198 -30.95 1.81 -13.61
N GLU A 199 -31.62 0.77 -14.11
CA GLU A 199 -31.40 0.22 -15.45
C GLU A 199 -32.32 0.89 -16.50
N ASN A 200 -33.25 1.73 -16.04
CA ASN A 200 -34.23 2.39 -16.89
C ASN A 200 -33.62 3.52 -17.71
N ARG A 201 -34.00 3.60 -18.98
CA ARG A 201 -33.65 4.70 -19.89
C ARG A 201 -34.86 5.60 -20.13
N ALA A 202 -35.24 6.38 -19.12
CA ALA A 202 -36.39 7.31 -19.21
C ALA A 202 -35.95 8.77 -19.12
N GLU A 203 -36.90 9.68 -18.93
CA GLU A 203 -36.66 11.13 -18.89
C GLU A 203 -35.89 11.57 -17.62
N TRP A 204 -36.04 10.84 -16.52
CA TRP A 204 -35.49 11.17 -15.21
C TRP A 204 -33.98 10.84 -15.09
N GLU A 205 -33.49 9.99 -16.00
CA GLU A 205 -32.10 9.58 -16.14
C GLU A 205 -31.32 10.38 -17.19
N ARG A 206 -31.94 11.41 -17.78
CA ARG A 206 -31.29 12.28 -18.76
C ARG A 206 -30.69 13.48 -18.08
N TRP A 207 -29.46 13.80 -18.45
CA TRP A 207 -28.69 14.91 -17.89
C TRP A 207 -28.14 15.82 -18.99
N ARG A 208 -27.95 17.10 -18.67
CA ARG A 208 -27.21 18.06 -19.49
C ARG A 208 -25.95 18.48 -18.74
N ILE A 209 -24.83 18.59 -19.44
CA ILE A 209 -23.58 19.11 -18.86
C ILE A 209 -23.41 20.53 -19.36
N LYS A 210 -23.48 21.50 -18.46
CA LYS A 210 -23.40 22.94 -18.79
C LYS A 210 -22.22 23.56 -18.05
N ALA A 211 -21.54 24.52 -18.66
CA ALA A 211 -20.48 25.23 -17.95
C ALA A 211 -21.04 26.04 -16.77
N ALA A 212 -20.29 26.05 -15.68
CA ALA A 212 -20.64 26.69 -14.41
C ALA A 212 -19.55 27.66 -13.92
N GLY A 213 -18.62 28.03 -14.81
CA GLY A 213 -17.52 28.94 -14.53
C GLY A 213 -16.41 28.32 -13.66
N GLN A 214 -15.25 28.98 -13.66
CA GLN A 214 -14.00 28.51 -13.03
C GLN A 214 -13.55 27.14 -13.57
N GLY A 215 -13.83 26.88 -14.85
CA GLY A 215 -13.51 25.63 -15.50
C GLY A 215 -14.35 24.41 -15.07
N ALA A 216 -15.39 24.63 -14.27
CA ALA A 216 -16.31 23.59 -13.80
C ALA A 216 -17.61 23.52 -14.62
N PHE A 217 -18.35 22.43 -14.43
CA PHE A 217 -19.60 22.12 -15.10
C PHE A 217 -20.69 21.82 -14.06
N ALA A 218 -21.91 22.27 -14.34
CA ALA A 218 -23.12 21.83 -13.70
C ALA A 218 -23.67 20.61 -14.46
N ILE A 219 -24.01 19.56 -13.72
CA ILE A 219 -24.65 18.36 -14.24
C ILE A 219 -26.14 18.48 -13.93
N VAL A 220 -26.92 18.85 -14.94
CA VAL A 220 -28.30 19.33 -14.79
C VAL A 220 -29.29 18.24 -15.18
N SER A 221 -30.17 17.85 -14.26
CA SER A 221 -31.30 16.97 -14.54
C SER A 221 -32.11 17.55 -15.69
N ALA A 222 -32.24 16.79 -16.78
CA ALA A 222 -32.89 17.30 -17.99
C ALA A 222 -34.39 17.52 -17.77
N GLN A 223 -35.01 16.69 -16.92
CA GLN A 223 -36.43 16.72 -16.59
C GLN A 223 -36.77 17.77 -15.53
N HIS A 224 -35.97 17.85 -14.46
CA HIS A 224 -36.31 18.68 -13.31
C HIS A 224 -35.58 20.03 -13.28
N GLY A 225 -34.56 20.22 -14.12
CA GLY A 225 -33.75 21.43 -14.15
C GLY A 225 -32.86 21.63 -12.91
N LEU A 226 -32.75 20.62 -12.05
CA LEU A 226 -31.96 20.64 -10.83
C LEU A 226 -30.50 20.21 -11.11
N ASN A 227 -29.55 20.82 -10.40
CA ASN A 227 -28.11 20.61 -10.57
C ASN A 227 -27.59 19.63 -9.54
N LEU A 228 -26.84 18.61 -9.97
CA LEU A 228 -26.19 17.65 -9.09
C LEU A 228 -25.15 18.33 -8.21
N GLY A 229 -25.20 18.07 -6.90
CA GLY A 229 -24.24 18.52 -5.93
C GLY A 229 -23.81 17.41 -4.97
N ALA A 230 -22.75 17.68 -4.22
CA ALA A 230 -22.22 16.78 -3.20
C ALA A 230 -21.91 17.54 -1.92
N ARG A 231 -22.22 16.94 -0.77
CA ARG A 231 -21.93 17.50 0.55
C ARG A 231 -20.59 17.00 1.09
N PRO A 232 -19.99 17.68 2.09
CA PRO A 232 -18.76 17.22 2.74
C PRO A 232 -18.86 15.83 3.39
N ASP A 233 -20.05 15.41 3.81
CA ASP A 233 -20.32 14.07 4.38
C ASP A 233 -20.38 12.95 3.33
N GLY A 234 -20.26 13.29 2.05
CA GLY A 234 -20.30 12.35 0.93
C GLY A 234 -21.68 12.08 0.36
N SER A 235 -22.75 12.67 0.90
CA SER A 235 -24.09 12.58 0.31
C SER A 235 -24.20 13.39 -0.99
N VAL A 236 -24.97 12.88 -1.95
CA VAL A 236 -25.23 13.53 -3.25
C VAL A 236 -26.70 13.89 -3.40
N TYR A 237 -26.98 15.02 -4.05
CA TYR A 237 -28.32 15.58 -4.18
C TYR A 237 -28.45 16.41 -5.45
N THR A 238 -29.65 16.90 -5.76
CA THR A 238 -29.86 17.90 -6.81
C THR A 238 -30.61 19.14 -6.27
N VAL A 239 -30.28 20.33 -6.77
CA VAL A 239 -30.88 21.60 -6.30
C VAL A 239 -31.03 22.64 -7.43
N GLY A 240 -31.98 23.58 -7.29
CA GLY A 240 -32.33 24.56 -8.33
C GLY A 240 -31.33 25.70 -8.55
N HIS A 241 -30.18 25.69 -7.87
CA HIS A 241 -29.10 26.68 -8.06
C HIS A 241 -27.78 25.98 -8.35
N VAL A 242 -26.79 26.74 -8.81
CA VAL A 242 -25.41 26.28 -8.94
C VAL A 242 -24.55 27.15 -8.05
N GLN A 243 -24.06 26.59 -6.96
CA GLN A 243 -23.07 27.21 -6.08
C GLN A 243 -21.80 26.35 -6.08
N GLU A 244 -21.01 26.41 -5.01
CA GLU A 244 -19.71 25.76 -4.95
C GLU A 244 -19.83 24.23 -5.02
N TRP A 245 -20.88 23.67 -4.42
CA TRP A 245 -21.06 22.23 -4.24
C TRP A 245 -21.66 21.52 -5.46
N GLU A 246 -22.33 22.26 -6.35
CA GLU A 246 -22.91 21.75 -7.60
C GLU A 246 -21.98 21.87 -8.82
N ARG A 247 -20.74 22.30 -8.58
CA ARG A 247 -19.72 22.43 -9.62
C ARG A 247 -18.85 21.18 -9.68
N TRP A 248 -18.74 20.61 -10.87
CA TRP A 248 -17.97 19.40 -11.14
C TRP A 248 -16.92 19.64 -12.22
N ARG A 249 -15.73 19.13 -12.03
CA ARG A 249 -14.74 18.93 -13.10
C ARG A 249 -15.03 17.59 -13.76
N VAL A 250 -15.09 17.56 -15.09
CA VAL A 250 -15.32 16.34 -15.86
C VAL A 250 -14.00 15.93 -16.49
N ILE A 251 -13.47 14.76 -16.10
CA ILE A 251 -12.11 14.33 -16.48
C ILE A 251 -12.20 13.03 -17.27
N GLU A 252 -11.52 12.90 -18.41
CA GLU A 252 -11.45 11.61 -19.13
C GLU A 252 -10.78 10.54 -18.25
N ALA A 253 -11.44 9.39 -18.07
CA ALA A 253 -10.94 8.31 -17.23
C ALA A 253 -9.82 7.52 -17.94
N LEU A 254 -8.97 6.84 -17.15
CA LEU A 254 -7.89 6.01 -17.66
C LEU A 254 -8.41 4.72 -18.32
N GLY A 255 -8.74 4.79 -19.61
CA GLY A 255 -9.33 3.68 -20.36
C GLY A 255 -8.34 2.70 -20.99
N ALA A 256 -8.87 1.67 -21.66
CA ALA A 256 -8.10 0.59 -22.29
C ALA A 256 -7.08 1.09 -23.33
N ARG A 257 -7.42 2.13 -24.09
CA ARG A 257 -6.53 2.73 -25.10
C ARG A 257 -5.29 3.34 -24.43
N GLN A 258 -5.49 4.17 -23.40
CA GLN A 258 -4.41 4.81 -22.65
C GLN A 258 -3.49 3.79 -21.98
N ILE A 259 -4.05 2.72 -21.42
CA ILE A 259 -3.25 1.63 -20.82
C ILE A 259 -2.38 0.96 -21.90
N ARG A 260 -2.93 0.65 -23.08
CA ARG A 260 -2.16 0.05 -24.18
C ARG A 260 -0.99 0.94 -24.60
N GLU A 261 -1.23 2.24 -24.74
CA GLU A 261 -0.20 3.22 -25.08
C GLU A 261 0.91 3.29 -24.00
N LEU A 262 0.52 3.31 -22.72
CA LEU A 262 1.46 3.39 -21.60
C LEU A 262 2.33 2.11 -21.49
N VAL A 263 1.71 0.94 -21.62
CA VAL A 263 2.41 -0.35 -21.62
C VAL A 263 3.40 -0.45 -22.78
N GLN A 264 3.04 0.04 -23.96
CA GLN A 264 3.96 0.07 -25.10
C GLN A 264 5.12 1.04 -24.89
N ARG A 265 4.85 2.21 -24.32
CA ARG A 265 5.88 3.24 -24.07
C ARG A 265 6.90 2.83 -23.02
N TYR A 266 6.46 2.10 -21.98
CA TYR A 266 7.30 1.72 -20.85
C TYR A 266 7.65 0.22 -20.82
N ALA A 267 7.42 -0.51 -21.91
CA ALA A 267 7.86 -1.89 -22.05
C ALA A 267 9.38 -1.97 -21.78
N PRO A 268 9.84 -2.81 -20.83
CA PRO A 268 11.23 -2.84 -20.44
C PRO A 268 12.10 -3.50 -21.50
N THR A 269 13.39 -3.17 -21.49
CA THR A 269 14.43 -3.99 -22.12
C THR A 269 15.10 -4.82 -21.04
N LEU A 270 15.14 -6.13 -21.24
CA LEU A 270 15.72 -7.10 -20.32
C LEU A 270 17.05 -7.61 -20.87
N PHE A 271 18.14 -7.40 -20.13
CA PHE A 271 19.47 -7.93 -20.44
C PHE A 271 19.75 -9.20 -19.65
N PHE A 272 20.39 -10.16 -20.31
CA PHE A 272 20.85 -11.41 -19.72
C PHE A 272 22.36 -11.40 -19.57
N HIS A 273 22.86 -12.07 -18.55
CA HIS A 273 24.28 -12.33 -18.42
C HIS A 273 24.82 -13.04 -19.69
N PRO A 274 26.03 -12.71 -20.19
CA PRO A 274 26.59 -13.34 -21.40
C PRO A 274 26.65 -14.87 -21.36
N GLU A 275 26.79 -15.42 -20.16
CA GLU A 275 26.85 -16.87 -19.92
C GLU A 275 25.48 -17.51 -19.64
N GLU A 276 24.36 -16.78 -19.75
CA GLU A 276 23.01 -17.29 -19.46
C GLU A 276 22.54 -18.31 -20.52
N PRO A 277 22.38 -19.61 -20.16
CA PRO A 277 21.82 -20.61 -21.07
C PRO A 277 20.28 -20.60 -21.12
N TYR A 278 19.59 -20.11 -20.08
CA TYR A 278 18.13 -20.14 -19.94
C TYR A 278 17.57 -18.72 -20.05
N VAL A 279 16.99 -18.40 -21.19
CA VAL A 279 16.42 -17.07 -21.43
C VAL A 279 14.90 -17.09 -21.30
N VAL A 280 14.28 -15.91 -21.28
CA VAL A 280 12.82 -15.77 -21.32
C VAL A 280 12.20 -16.52 -22.52
N GLY A 281 10.97 -16.99 -22.33
CA GLY A 281 10.17 -17.65 -23.36
C GLY A 281 8.69 -17.30 -23.27
N SER A 282 7.86 -17.96 -24.09
CA SER A 282 6.41 -17.84 -24.03
C SER A 282 5.82 -18.87 -23.06
N PRO A 283 4.99 -18.45 -22.08
CA PRO A 283 4.22 -19.36 -21.24
C PRO A 283 3.33 -20.30 -22.05
N GLN A 284 2.72 -19.80 -23.13
CA GLN A 284 1.84 -20.60 -23.98
C GLN A 284 2.62 -21.73 -24.67
N ARG A 285 3.81 -21.43 -25.20
CA ARG A 285 4.66 -22.48 -25.79
C ARG A 285 5.13 -23.51 -24.77
N PHE A 286 5.47 -23.06 -23.56
CA PHE A 286 5.81 -23.99 -22.48
C PHE A 286 4.66 -24.95 -22.20
N LEU A 287 3.43 -24.43 -22.10
CA LEU A 287 2.23 -25.24 -21.89
C LEU A 287 1.96 -26.20 -23.06
N ASP A 288 2.19 -25.78 -24.31
CA ASP A 288 1.99 -26.62 -25.49
C ASP A 288 3.00 -27.79 -25.61
N GLU A 289 4.16 -27.65 -24.97
CA GLU A 289 5.22 -28.67 -24.91
C GLU A 289 5.29 -29.39 -23.55
N ALA A 290 4.43 -29.01 -22.60
CA ALA A 290 4.43 -29.55 -21.26
C ALA A 290 3.60 -30.84 -21.15
N THR A 291 4.05 -31.70 -20.25
CA THR A 291 3.27 -32.82 -19.73
C THR A 291 2.85 -32.48 -18.31
N MET A 292 1.56 -32.62 -18.01
CA MET A 292 1.02 -32.52 -16.66
C MET A 292 1.11 -33.90 -15.99
N PHE A 293 1.54 -33.92 -14.73
CA PHE A 293 1.60 -35.11 -13.89
C PHE A 293 0.70 -34.95 -12.67
N GLN A 294 -0.04 -36.00 -12.34
CA GLN A 294 -0.82 -36.09 -11.10
C GLN A 294 -0.14 -37.06 -10.13
N VAL A 295 0.27 -36.57 -8.97
CA VAL A 295 1.04 -37.32 -7.98
C VAL A 295 0.22 -38.46 -7.38
N ASP A 296 -1.01 -38.18 -6.96
CA ASP A 296 -1.87 -39.14 -6.26
C ASP A 296 -2.20 -40.38 -7.10
N THR A 297 -2.37 -40.20 -8.42
CA THR A 297 -2.75 -41.27 -9.34
C THR A 297 -1.58 -41.83 -10.15
N GLY A 298 -0.43 -41.15 -10.14
CA GLY A 298 0.72 -41.48 -10.98
C GLY A 298 0.48 -41.32 -12.48
N THR A 299 -0.58 -40.62 -12.89
CA THR A 299 -0.95 -40.43 -14.29
C THR A 299 -0.31 -39.18 -14.89
N SER A 300 -0.15 -39.16 -16.22
CA SER A 300 0.36 -38.00 -16.94
C SER A 300 -0.36 -37.79 -18.28
N SER A 301 -0.45 -36.54 -18.72
CA SER A 301 -1.08 -36.17 -19.99
C SER A 301 -0.38 -34.97 -20.63
N ALA A 302 -0.23 -35.00 -21.96
CA ALA A 302 0.27 -33.84 -22.71
C ALA A 302 -0.74 -32.69 -22.66
N LEU A 303 -0.27 -31.45 -22.50
CA LEU A 303 -1.12 -30.26 -22.36
C LEU A 303 -1.43 -29.52 -23.65
N ARG A 304 -0.86 -29.93 -24.79
CA ARG A 304 -1.07 -29.28 -26.08
C ARG A 304 -2.56 -29.07 -26.38
N GLY A 305 -2.97 -27.79 -26.47
CA GLY A 305 -4.37 -27.40 -26.69
C GLY A 305 -5.33 -27.63 -25.50
N GLN A 306 -4.82 -28.03 -24.33
CA GLN A 306 -5.60 -28.35 -23.12
C GLN A 306 -5.30 -27.45 -21.92
N ALA A 307 -4.44 -26.43 -22.08
CA ALA A 307 -4.06 -25.51 -20.99
C ALA A 307 -5.27 -24.87 -20.26
N ALA A 308 -6.39 -24.67 -20.94
CA ALA A 308 -7.62 -24.14 -20.35
C ALA A 308 -8.29 -25.07 -19.32
N ASN A 309 -7.90 -26.35 -19.27
CA ASN A 309 -8.44 -27.38 -18.38
C ASN A 309 -7.54 -27.65 -17.16
N LEU A 310 -6.51 -26.83 -16.96
CA LEU A 310 -5.63 -26.96 -15.80
C LEU A 310 -6.42 -26.82 -14.49
N PRO A 311 -6.09 -27.60 -13.46
CA PRO A 311 -6.83 -27.59 -12.20
C PRO A 311 -6.62 -26.28 -11.42
N THR A 312 -7.70 -25.77 -10.83
CA THR A 312 -7.73 -24.47 -10.13
C THR A 312 -8.06 -24.59 -8.62
N HIS A 313 -8.03 -25.81 -8.06
CA HIS A 313 -8.42 -26.06 -6.66
C HIS A 313 -7.29 -25.77 -5.66
N PRO A 314 -7.55 -25.23 -4.45
CA PRO A 314 -6.53 -24.96 -3.42
C PRO A 314 -5.61 -26.13 -3.09
N ASP A 315 -6.14 -27.36 -3.14
CA ASP A 315 -5.41 -28.58 -2.78
C ASP A 315 -4.53 -29.14 -3.90
N ALA A 316 -4.45 -28.51 -5.07
CA ALA A 316 -3.60 -29.01 -6.18
C ALA A 316 -2.10 -28.78 -5.93
N LYS A 317 -1.76 -27.92 -4.96
CA LYS A 317 -0.39 -27.69 -4.51
C LYS A 317 0.21 -29.02 -4.05
N ASP A 318 1.38 -29.34 -4.56
CA ASP A 318 2.10 -30.61 -4.34
C ASP A 318 1.40 -31.89 -4.85
N LYS A 319 0.28 -31.76 -5.57
CA LYS A 319 -0.44 -32.90 -6.18
C LYS A 319 -0.39 -32.90 -7.70
N VAL A 320 -0.21 -31.75 -8.33
CA VAL A 320 -0.14 -31.61 -9.79
C VAL A 320 1.05 -30.74 -10.17
N TYR A 321 1.83 -31.20 -11.15
CA TYR A 321 2.96 -30.44 -11.67
C TYR A 321 3.13 -30.54 -13.17
N LEU A 322 3.82 -29.55 -13.74
CA LEU A 322 4.16 -29.47 -15.16
C LEU A 322 5.63 -29.81 -15.39
N THR A 323 5.97 -30.46 -16.50
CA THR A 323 7.37 -30.65 -16.90
C THR A 323 7.50 -30.56 -18.41
N VAL A 324 8.65 -30.08 -18.88
CA VAL A 324 9.00 -30.01 -20.30
C VAL A 324 10.24 -30.87 -20.60
N PRO A 325 10.42 -31.31 -21.86
CA PRO A 325 11.65 -31.96 -22.31
C PRO A 325 12.89 -31.05 -22.15
N GLN A 326 14.07 -31.66 -21.98
CA GLN A 326 15.31 -30.92 -21.70
C GLN A 326 15.69 -29.95 -22.84
N ASP A 327 15.44 -30.31 -24.10
CA ASP A 327 15.70 -29.47 -25.28
C ASP A 327 14.76 -28.24 -25.37
N LYS A 328 13.73 -28.17 -24.52
CA LYS A 328 12.80 -27.04 -24.45
C LYS A 328 13.10 -26.06 -23.31
N ARG A 329 14.08 -26.37 -22.46
CA ARG A 329 14.41 -25.58 -21.25
C ARG A 329 15.09 -24.23 -21.53
N ALA A 330 15.77 -24.09 -22.67
CA ALA A 330 16.60 -22.92 -22.98
C ALA A 330 15.83 -21.60 -23.14
N GLY A 331 14.51 -21.64 -23.38
CA GLY A 331 13.75 -20.45 -23.76
C GLY A 331 13.93 -20.06 -25.23
N ASN A 332 13.22 -19.01 -25.65
CA ASN A 332 13.28 -18.48 -27.01
C ASN A 332 12.93 -16.99 -27.01
N LEU A 333 13.93 -16.16 -27.29
CA LEU A 333 13.77 -14.70 -27.28
C LEU A 333 12.79 -14.20 -28.35
N ASP A 334 12.68 -14.83 -29.52
CA ASP A 334 11.84 -14.34 -30.62
C ASP A 334 10.35 -14.46 -30.28
N GLU A 335 10.00 -15.52 -29.56
CA GLU A 335 8.64 -15.84 -29.14
C GLU A 335 8.31 -15.34 -27.73
N ALA A 336 9.31 -14.90 -26.97
CA ALA A 336 9.10 -14.37 -25.62
C ALA A 336 8.19 -13.13 -25.64
N GLU A 337 7.28 -13.11 -24.67
CA GLU A 337 6.34 -12.02 -24.40
C GLU A 337 6.37 -11.68 -22.91
N ALA A 338 6.09 -10.42 -22.58
CA ALA A 338 5.89 -9.99 -21.20
C ALA A 338 4.39 -9.91 -20.92
N LEU A 339 3.94 -10.58 -19.87
CA LEU A 339 2.56 -10.46 -19.43
C LEU A 339 2.43 -9.26 -18.50
N VAL A 340 1.40 -8.45 -18.69
CA VAL A 340 1.27 -7.18 -17.99
C VAL A 340 0.01 -7.15 -17.14
N ARG A 341 0.19 -7.00 -15.84
CA ARG A 341 -0.87 -6.73 -14.89
C ARG A 341 -0.88 -5.25 -14.54
N VAL A 342 -2.02 -4.61 -14.71
CA VAL A 342 -2.21 -3.17 -14.46
C VAL A 342 -3.00 -3.00 -13.17
N LYS A 343 -2.50 -2.18 -12.24
CA LYS A 343 -3.11 -2.03 -10.92
C LYS A 343 -3.23 -0.56 -10.54
N LEU A 344 -4.43 -0.12 -10.15
CA LEU A 344 -4.57 1.09 -9.35
C LEU A 344 -4.32 0.79 -7.89
N ASN A 345 -3.60 1.71 -7.27
CA ASN A 345 -2.97 1.52 -6.00
C ASN A 345 -2.97 2.83 -5.20
N GLY A 346 -2.95 2.72 -3.87
CA GLY A 346 -2.82 3.79 -2.89
C GLY A 346 -4.06 4.64 -2.88
N GLU A 347 -5.21 4.01 -2.61
CA GLU A 347 -6.53 4.61 -2.82
C GLU A 347 -6.76 5.11 -4.27
N GLY A 348 -6.03 4.58 -5.26
CA GLY A 348 -6.07 5.02 -6.65
C GLY A 348 -5.25 6.30 -6.92
N GLN A 349 -4.30 6.63 -6.06
CA GLN A 349 -3.33 7.70 -6.29
C GLN A 349 -2.27 7.30 -7.31
N TYR A 350 -1.85 6.03 -7.39
CA TYR A 350 -0.88 5.54 -8.37
C TYR A 350 -1.41 4.43 -9.28
N LEU A 351 -0.73 4.29 -10.41
CA LEU A 351 -0.91 3.25 -11.40
C LEU A 351 0.38 2.42 -11.48
N ASP A 352 0.30 1.14 -11.19
CA ASP A 352 1.41 0.20 -11.36
C ASP A 352 1.22 -0.61 -12.66
N LEU A 353 2.27 -0.66 -13.48
CA LEU A 353 2.44 -1.59 -14.58
C LEU A 353 3.40 -2.69 -14.16
N GLN A 354 2.88 -3.89 -13.91
CA GLN A 354 3.67 -5.04 -13.50
C GLN A 354 3.94 -5.94 -14.71
N TYR A 355 5.20 -6.03 -15.12
CA TYR A 355 5.65 -6.86 -16.25
C TYR A 355 6.18 -8.19 -15.71
N TRP A 356 5.54 -9.28 -16.09
CA TRP A 356 5.94 -10.65 -15.74
C TRP A 356 6.74 -11.28 -16.87
N PHE A 357 7.84 -11.90 -16.49
CA PHE A 357 8.74 -12.64 -17.35
C PHE A 357 8.68 -14.12 -17.01
N PHE A 358 8.64 -14.97 -18.02
CA PHE A 358 8.61 -16.41 -17.87
C PHE A 358 9.85 -17.05 -18.48
N TYR A 359 10.47 -17.94 -17.71
CA TYR A 359 11.61 -18.75 -18.12
C TYR A 359 11.18 -20.21 -18.07
N PRO A 360 11.35 -20.99 -19.14
CA PRO A 360 11.02 -22.42 -19.10
C PRO A 360 11.81 -23.22 -18.07
N TYR A 361 12.97 -22.71 -17.64
CA TYR A 361 13.86 -23.39 -16.69
C TYR A 361 14.73 -22.39 -15.94
N ASN A 362 14.90 -22.61 -14.64
CA ASN A 362 15.85 -21.92 -13.77
C ASN A 362 17.10 -22.79 -13.57
N GLY A 363 18.27 -22.19 -13.70
CA GLY A 363 19.54 -22.88 -13.52
C GLY A 363 19.89 -23.14 -12.05
N HIS A 364 21.04 -23.75 -11.78
CA HIS A 364 21.47 -23.98 -10.41
C HIS A 364 22.02 -22.71 -9.76
N ALA A 365 21.89 -22.60 -8.44
CA ALA A 365 22.47 -21.49 -7.70
C ALA A 365 24.01 -21.56 -7.67
N THR A 366 24.63 -20.40 -7.48
CA THR A 366 26.07 -20.25 -7.27
C THR A 366 26.29 -19.44 -5.99
N ALA A 367 27.36 -19.71 -5.25
CA ALA A 367 27.75 -18.94 -4.07
C ALA A 367 29.12 -18.30 -4.26
N LYS A 368 29.37 -17.21 -3.53
CA LYS A 368 30.69 -16.61 -3.34
C LYS A 368 31.21 -16.94 -1.95
N ALA A 369 32.51 -17.24 -1.85
CA ALA A 369 33.21 -17.51 -0.60
C ALA A 369 34.61 -16.90 -0.64
N PHE A 370 34.69 -15.57 -0.62
CA PHE A 370 35.96 -14.84 -0.75
C PHE A 370 36.82 -15.00 0.52
N PRO A 371 38.17 -15.14 0.41
CA PRO A 371 39.01 -15.20 -0.80
C PRO A 371 39.23 -16.63 -1.33
N PHE A 372 38.48 -17.62 -0.84
CA PHE A 372 38.74 -19.03 -1.11
C PHE A 372 38.27 -19.46 -2.51
N LYS A 373 37.09 -19.01 -2.93
CA LYS A 373 36.56 -19.18 -4.29
C LYS A 373 35.63 -18.03 -4.64
N ASP A 374 35.87 -17.43 -5.81
CA ASP A 374 34.97 -16.40 -6.36
C ASP A 374 33.65 -17.00 -6.85
N HIS A 375 33.65 -18.24 -7.34
CA HIS A 375 32.44 -18.96 -7.78
C HIS A 375 32.44 -20.39 -7.23
N LEU A 376 31.40 -20.72 -6.46
CA LEU A 376 31.11 -22.07 -5.96
C LEU A 376 29.78 -22.53 -6.54
N SER A 377 29.81 -23.45 -7.50
CA SER A 377 28.59 -24.09 -7.99
C SER A 377 27.91 -24.86 -6.86
N LEU A 378 26.62 -24.65 -6.69
CA LEU A 378 25.78 -25.39 -5.74
C LEU A 378 24.98 -26.49 -6.45
N ALA A 379 25.26 -26.78 -7.71
CA ALA A 379 24.52 -27.76 -8.50
C ALA A 379 24.34 -29.08 -7.73
N PRO A 380 23.14 -29.68 -7.75
CA PRO A 380 21.94 -29.27 -8.50
C PRO A 380 21.03 -28.22 -7.82
N PHE A 381 21.41 -27.67 -6.66
CA PHE A 381 20.56 -26.80 -5.83
C PHE A 381 20.00 -25.58 -6.59
N GLY A 382 18.71 -25.30 -6.43
CA GLY A 382 18.03 -24.12 -6.99
C GLY A 382 17.50 -24.27 -8.42
N ARG A 383 17.82 -25.36 -9.13
CA ARG A 383 17.29 -25.58 -10.49
C ARG A 383 15.86 -26.10 -10.46
N HIS A 384 15.02 -25.63 -11.37
CA HIS A 384 13.64 -26.13 -11.54
C HIS A 384 13.11 -25.79 -12.94
N GLU A 385 12.20 -26.58 -13.49
CA GLU A 385 11.39 -26.09 -14.61
C GLU A 385 10.47 -24.96 -14.15
N GLY A 386 10.05 -24.12 -15.09
CA GLY A 386 9.15 -23.01 -14.90
C GLY A 386 9.67 -21.98 -13.90
N ASP A 387 9.94 -20.78 -14.37
CA ASP A 387 10.35 -19.71 -13.50
C ASP A 387 9.71 -18.41 -13.92
N TRP A 388 9.31 -17.64 -12.92
CA TRP A 388 8.47 -16.48 -13.06
C TRP A 388 9.15 -15.37 -12.29
N GLU A 389 9.48 -14.28 -12.99
CA GLU A 389 10.03 -13.04 -12.43
C GLU A 389 9.19 -11.82 -12.80
N HIS A 390 9.33 -10.70 -12.07
CA HIS A 390 8.66 -9.46 -12.47
C HIS A 390 9.42 -8.17 -12.15
N VAL A 391 8.99 -7.10 -12.81
CA VAL A 391 9.28 -5.72 -12.42
C VAL A 391 7.97 -4.93 -12.36
N THR A 392 7.92 -3.89 -11.53
CA THR A 392 6.73 -3.04 -11.41
C THR A 392 7.09 -1.58 -11.60
N PHE A 393 6.45 -0.91 -12.55
CA PHE A 393 6.69 0.51 -12.83
C PHE A 393 5.52 1.31 -12.28
N ARG A 394 5.80 2.26 -11.40
CA ARG A 394 4.81 3.01 -10.65
C ARG A 394 4.70 4.43 -11.14
N PHE A 395 3.49 4.83 -11.47
CA PHE A 395 3.17 6.15 -11.98
C PHE A 395 2.26 6.89 -11.02
N VAL A 396 2.54 8.17 -10.78
CA VAL A 396 1.58 9.05 -10.13
C VAL A 396 0.38 9.22 -11.07
N ARG A 397 -0.82 8.84 -10.64
CA ARG A 397 -2.00 8.76 -11.54
C ARG A 397 -2.40 10.12 -12.11
N ASP A 398 -2.22 11.20 -11.34
CA ASP A 398 -2.63 12.54 -11.77
C ASP A 398 -1.68 13.12 -12.83
N THR A 399 -0.36 12.89 -12.69
CA THR A 399 0.65 13.46 -13.61
C THR A 399 1.13 12.46 -14.66
N MET A 400 0.86 11.17 -14.46
CA MET A 400 1.45 10.04 -15.19
C MET A 400 2.98 10.05 -15.20
N ALA A 401 3.61 10.69 -14.19
CA ALA A 401 5.05 10.66 -14.02
C ALA A 401 5.48 9.33 -13.40
N LEU A 402 6.52 8.70 -13.94
CA LEU A 402 7.15 7.54 -13.31
C LEU A 402 7.80 7.97 -11.99
N GLU A 403 7.32 7.43 -10.89
CA GLU A 403 7.80 7.73 -9.54
C GLU A 403 8.90 6.76 -9.12
N SER A 404 8.69 5.46 -9.35
CA SER A 404 9.61 4.41 -8.92
C SER A 404 9.47 3.12 -9.73
N VAL A 405 10.51 2.28 -9.65
CA VAL A 405 10.57 0.96 -10.29
C VAL A 405 10.93 -0.10 -9.26
N TYR A 406 10.12 -1.15 -9.17
CA TYR A 406 10.40 -2.33 -8.37
C TYR A 406 11.13 -3.38 -9.19
N MET A 407 12.22 -3.91 -8.63
CA MET A 407 12.96 -5.04 -9.18
C MET A 407 12.77 -6.27 -8.27
N SER A 408 12.17 -7.34 -8.79
CA SER A 408 12.01 -8.62 -8.07
C SER A 408 13.36 -9.26 -7.82
N GLN A 409 13.76 -9.39 -6.55
CA GLN A 409 14.98 -10.06 -6.12
C GLN A 409 14.56 -11.25 -5.24
N HIS A 410 14.31 -12.41 -5.87
CA HIS A 410 13.90 -13.66 -5.21
C HIS A 410 12.62 -13.52 -4.38
N ALA A 411 12.63 -13.98 -3.12
CA ALA A 411 11.48 -13.96 -2.20
C ALA A 411 10.90 -12.56 -1.91
N GLY A 412 11.52 -11.48 -2.43
CA GLY A 412 11.07 -10.10 -2.34
C GLY A 412 11.66 -9.25 -3.47
N GLY A 413 12.00 -7.99 -3.19
CA GLY A 413 12.55 -7.08 -4.18
C GLY A 413 12.73 -5.67 -3.63
N THR A 414 13.20 -4.76 -4.47
CA THR A 414 13.56 -3.40 -4.04
C THR A 414 12.92 -2.36 -4.96
N TRP A 415 12.33 -1.32 -4.36
CA TRP A 415 11.86 -0.13 -5.06
C TRP A 415 13.01 0.87 -5.24
N PHE A 416 13.16 1.38 -6.46
CA PHE A 416 14.11 2.42 -6.81
C PHE A 416 13.33 3.67 -7.21
N GLY A 417 13.42 4.72 -6.39
CA GLY A 417 12.71 5.99 -6.58
C GLY A 417 13.57 7.08 -7.24
N GLN A 418 13.01 8.28 -7.35
CA GLN A 418 13.75 9.48 -7.76
C GLN A 418 14.57 10.05 -6.59
N PRO A 419 15.81 10.55 -6.82
CA PRO A 419 16.44 10.74 -8.13
C PRO A 419 16.99 9.42 -8.72
N ALA A 420 16.89 9.31 -10.05
CA ALA A 420 17.25 8.16 -10.91
C ALA A 420 18.72 7.66 -10.86
N GLN A 421 19.48 7.97 -9.81
CA GLN A 421 20.90 7.65 -9.70
C GLN A 421 21.20 6.15 -9.56
N ASP A 422 20.19 5.32 -9.31
CA ASP A 422 20.34 3.86 -9.19
C ASP A 422 19.73 3.07 -10.36
N LEU A 423 18.94 3.73 -11.22
CA LEU A 423 18.38 3.12 -12.42
C LEU A 423 19.27 3.37 -13.64
N GLU A 424 19.38 2.38 -14.51
CA GLU A 424 19.92 2.57 -15.85
C GLU A 424 18.80 2.83 -16.85
N TRP A 425 19.05 3.70 -17.83
CA TRP A 425 18.06 4.15 -18.79
C TRP A 425 18.54 3.99 -20.22
N GLU A 426 17.67 3.51 -21.10
CA GLU A 426 17.94 3.44 -22.53
C GLU A 426 16.71 3.93 -23.31
N ARG A 427 16.94 4.93 -24.20
CA ARG A 427 15.88 5.56 -25.01
C ARG A 427 14.68 6.04 -24.16
N GLY A 428 14.96 6.59 -22.97
CA GLY A 428 13.94 7.12 -22.06
C GLY A 428 13.13 6.08 -21.29
N ARG A 429 13.59 4.81 -21.24
CA ARG A 429 12.96 3.73 -20.46
C ARG A 429 13.95 3.10 -19.48
N PRO A 430 13.50 2.65 -18.29
CA PRO A 430 14.34 1.86 -17.39
C PRO A 430 14.78 0.54 -18.02
N VAL A 431 16.03 0.18 -17.78
CA VAL A 431 16.63 -1.10 -18.17
C VAL A 431 16.56 -2.08 -17.01
N VAL A 432 16.39 -3.37 -17.32
CA VAL A 432 16.36 -4.45 -16.33
C VAL A 432 17.45 -5.47 -16.66
N TYR A 433 18.16 -5.93 -15.64
CA TYR A 433 19.16 -6.99 -15.75
C TYR A 433 18.67 -8.24 -15.02
N SER A 434 18.61 -9.36 -15.74
CA SER A 434 18.31 -10.67 -15.17
C SER A 434 19.60 -11.36 -14.72
N SER A 435 19.62 -11.85 -13.48
CA SER A 435 20.78 -12.53 -12.93
C SER A 435 21.01 -13.90 -13.55
N LEU A 436 22.28 -14.29 -13.71
CA LEU A 436 22.70 -15.59 -14.22
C LEU A 436 22.05 -16.75 -13.45
N ASN A 437 21.42 -17.68 -14.16
CA ASN A 437 20.67 -18.87 -13.73
C ASN A 437 19.42 -18.60 -12.90
N GLY A 438 19.47 -17.68 -11.94
CA GLY A 438 18.41 -17.44 -10.94
C GLY A 438 17.42 -16.34 -11.30
N HIS A 439 17.61 -15.69 -12.45
CA HIS A 439 16.75 -14.70 -13.11
C HIS A 439 16.24 -13.47 -12.35
N ALA A 440 16.54 -13.33 -11.07
CA ALA A 440 16.26 -12.15 -10.27
C ALA A 440 16.64 -10.85 -11.01
N CYS A 441 15.76 -9.87 -10.91
CA CYS A 441 15.85 -8.61 -11.62
C CYS A 441 16.63 -7.58 -10.81
N TYR A 442 17.53 -6.87 -11.49
CA TYR A 442 18.35 -5.81 -10.92
C TYR A 442 18.38 -4.59 -11.85
N PRO A 443 18.62 -3.38 -11.31
CA PRO A 443 18.64 -2.17 -12.13
C PRO A 443 19.94 -1.99 -12.94
N ARG A 444 20.99 -2.79 -12.66
CA ARG A 444 22.34 -2.64 -13.21
C ARG A 444 23.06 -3.97 -13.32
N ALA A 445 24.13 -3.98 -14.12
CA ALA A 445 25.14 -5.02 -14.12
C ALA A 445 26.02 -4.91 -12.86
N ASP A 446 26.03 -5.95 -12.03
CA ASP A 446 26.84 -6.06 -10.82
C ASP A 446 26.99 -7.54 -10.37
N SER A 447 27.96 -7.80 -9.51
CA SER A 447 28.09 -9.03 -8.74
C SER A 447 27.20 -9.00 -7.49
N ASN A 448 25.89 -9.10 -7.69
CA ASN A 448 24.93 -9.07 -6.58
C ASN A 448 25.11 -10.30 -5.69
N ILE A 449 25.22 -10.11 -4.37
CA ILE A 449 25.34 -11.20 -3.41
C ILE A 449 24.20 -11.08 -2.42
N HIS A 450 23.29 -12.06 -2.40
CA HIS A 450 22.11 -12.03 -1.53
C HIS A 450 21.57 -13.44 -1.23
N PRO A 451 21.38 -13.83 0.05
CA PRO A 451 21.77 -13.10 1.26
C PRO A 451 23.29 -13.15 1.48
N ARG A 452 23.85 -12.09 2.10
CA ARG A 452 25.28 -11.95 2.40
C ARG A 452 25.53 -12.12 3.90
N SER A 453 26.56 -12.88 4.26
CA SER A 453 27.06 -13.00 5.64
C SER A 453 28.53 -12.60 5.69
N HIS A 454 28.85 -11.72 6.64
CA HIS A 454 30.22 -11.32 6.95
C HIS A 454 30.80 -12.27 7.99
N VAL A 455 31.69 -13.17 7.56
CA VAL A 455 32.34 -14.15 8.45
C VAL A 455 33.51 -13.50 9.20
N SER A 456 34.17 -12.52 8.57
CA SER A 456 35.12 -11.61 9.22
C SER A 456 35.31 -10.35 8.36
N LYS A 457 36.14 -9.39 8.81
CA LYS A 457 36.56 -8.23 7.99
C LYS A 457 37.22 -8.62 6.64
N LEU A 458 37.64 -9.87 6.47
CA LEU A 458 38.33 -10.40 5.28
C LEU A 458 37.51 -11.44 4.49
N TYR A 459 36.35 -11.89 4.99
CA TYR A 459 35.61 -13.04 4.45
C TYR A 459 34.13 -12.73 4.23
N ASP A 460 33.71 -12.66 2.97
CA ASP A 460 32.30 -12.48 2.55
C ASP A 460 31.77 -13.76 1.90
N VAL A 461 30.59 -14.19 2.35
CA VAL A 461 29.92 -15.41 1.89
C VAL A 461 28.47 -15.10 1.53
N GLY A 462 27.97 -15.61 0.40
CA GLY A 462 26.56 -15.47 0.03
C GLY A 462 26.19 -16.08 -1.32
N LEU A 463 24.89 -16.21 -1.60
CA LEU A 463 24.42 -16.62 -2.92
C LEU A 463 24.68 -15.50 -3.93
N ARG A 464 25.10 -15.87 -5.13
CA ARG A 464 25.59 -14.98 -6.17
C ARG A 464 24.55 -14.86 -7.29
N ASN A 465 24.14 -13.63 -7.57
CA ASN A 465 23.16 -13.24 -8.57
C ASN A 465 23.82 -12.27 -9.57
N ASP A 466 24.84 -12.75 -10.27
CA ASP A 466 25.61 -11.93 -11.19
C ASP A 466 24.74 -11.42 -12.34
N THR A 467 24.85 -10.13 -12.60
CA THR A 467 24.18 -9.46 -13.71
C THR A 467 25.23 -8.81 -14.57
N SER A 468 25.09 -8.94 -15.89
CA SER A 468 26.00 -8.34 -16.85
C SER A 468 25.26 -8.05 -18.15
N ARG A 469 25.80 -7.14 -18.95
CA ARG A 469 25.19 -6.71 -20.20
C ARG A 469 25.57 -7.67 -21.32
N GLY A 470 24.73 -8.68 -21.55
CA GLY A 470 24.85 -9.62 -22.67
C GLY A 470 23.75 -9.45 -23.70
N ARG A 471 23.17 -10.58 -24.15
CA ARG A 471 22.01 -10.60 -25.04
C ARG A 471 20.82 -9.92 -24.37
N SER A 472 19.88 -9.38 -25.14
CA SER A 472 18.72 -8.66 -24.60
C SER A 472 17.42 -8.96 -25.35
N LYS A 473 16.29 -8.70 -24.67
CA LYS A 473 14.95 -8.69 -25.25
C LYS A 473 14.28 -7.35 -24.98
N ASP A 474 13.89 -6.64 -26.04
CA ASP A 474 13.00 -5.48 -25.96
C ASP A 474 11.55 -5.95 -26.11
N PHE A 475 10.69 -5.56 -25.16
CA PHE A 475 9.29 -5.98 -25.13
C PHE A 475 8.32 -5.01 -25.82
N ILE A 476 8.79 -3.94 -26.47
CA ILE A 476 7.92 -3.12 -27.34
C ILE A 476 7.21 -4.02 -28.37
N GLY A 477 5.90 -3.88 -28.46
CA GLY A 477 5.04 -4.68 -29.35
C GLY A 477 4.89 -6.15 -28.93
N LYS A 478 5.47 -6.57 -27.79
CA LYS A 478 5.51 -7.95 -27.29
C LYS A 478 4.98 -8.07 -25.86
N CYS A 479 4.05 -7.19 -25.48
CA CYS A 479 3.37 -7.23 -24.19
C CYS A 479 1.92 -7.68 -24.35
N GLN A 480 1.48 -8.63 -23.51
CA GLN A 480 0.07 -9.03 -23.38
C GLN A 480 -0.50 -8.47 -22.08
N ILE A 481 -1.50 -7.59 -22.16
CA ILE A 481 -2.19 -7.09 -20.95
C ILE A 481 -3.19 -8.15 -20.48
N LEU A 482 -2.97 -8.65 -19.26
CA LEU A 482 -3.78 -9.71 -18.66
C LEU A 482 -5.04 -9.15 -18.00
N CYS A 483 -4.90 -8.06 -17.27
CA CYS A 483 -6.00 -7.39 -16.59
C CYS A 483 -5.59 -5.96 -16.19
N ALA A 484 -6.61 -5.14 -15.94
CA ALA A 484 -6.50 -3.94 -15.15
C ALA A 484 -7.49 -4.06 -13.99
N ASN A 485 -7.04 -4.03 -12.74
CA ASN A 485 -7.89 -4.33 -11.56
C ASN A 485 -9.07 -3.35 -11.38
N TYR A 486 -9.00 -2.21 -12.05
CA TYR A 486 -10.01 -1.17 -12.08
C TYR A 486 -10.74 -1.09 -13.42
N LEU A 487 -10.65 -2.09 -14.29
CA LEU A 487 -11.50 -2.18 -15.48
C LEU A 487 -12.27 -3.49 -15.45
N SER A 488 -13.38 -3.55 -16.20
CA SER A 488 -14.09 -4.81 -16.37
C SER A 488 -13.14 -5.89 -16.91
N PRO A 489 -13.17 -7.13 -16.38
CA PRO A 489 -12.37 -8.24 -16.88
C PRO A 489 -12.60 -8.56 -18.36
N THR A 490 -13.72 -8.12 -18.95
CA THR A 490 -14.00 -8.30 -20.39
C THR A 490 -13.15 -7.41 -21.30
N VAL A 491 -12.55 -6.35 -20.77
CA VAL A 491 -11.70 -5.42 -21.52
C VAL A 491 -10.34 -6.06 -21.86
N PHE A 492 -9.79 -6.80 -20.91
CA PHE A 492 -8.57 -7.59 -21.05
C PHE A 492 -8.85 -8.97 -20.47
N PRO A 493 -9.33 -9.93 -21.28
CA PRO A 493 -9.67 -11.25 -20.78
C PRO A 493 -8.37 -12.04 -20.49
N PRO A 494 -8.10 -12.43 -19.23
CA PRO A 494 -6.92 -13.22 -18.92
C PRO A 494 -7.06 -14.65 -19.45
N PRO A 495 -5.95 -15.33 -19.76
CA PRO A 495 -5.99 -16.73 -20.15
C PRO A 495 -6.35 -17.61 -18.94
N LYS A 496 -7.20 -18.61 -19.16
CA LYS A 496 -7.70 -19.51 -18.09
C LYS A 496 -6.60 -20.25 -17.33
N TRP A 497 -5.47 -20.56 -17.98
CA TRP A 497 -4.35 -21.25 -17.33
C TRP A 497 -3.71 -20.42 -16.21
N LEU A 498 -3.97 -19.11 -16.14
CA LEU A 498 -3.44 -18.25 -15.09
C LEU A 498 -3.95 -18.64 -13.69
N ASP A 499 -5.13 -19.28 -13.64
CA ASP A 499 -5.75 -19.76 -12.40
C ASP A 499 -5.21 -21.14 -11.95
N PHE A 500 -4.23 -21.70 -12.67
CA PHE A 500 -3.64 -23.00 -12.31
C PHE A 500 -2.96 -22.94 -10.93
N THR A 501 -3.32 -23.89 -10.07
CA THR A 501 -2.90 -23.92 -8.66
C THR A 501 -1.84 -24.99 -8.34
N GLY A 502 -1.39 -25.76 -9.34
CA GLY A 502 -0.28 -26.70 -9.20
C GLY A 502 1.09 -26.06 -9.44
N ARG A 503 2.14 -26.89 -9.51
CA ARG A 503 3.52 -26.42 -9.70
C ARG A 503 3.93 -26.33 -11.17
N TRP A 504 4.53 -25.22 -11.55
CA TRP A 504 5.18 -25.01 -12.83
C TRP A 504 6.57 -25.64 -12.80
N GLY A 505 6.66 -26.96 -12.79
CA GLY A 505 7.91 -27.70 -12.69
C GLY A 505 7.78 -28.89 -11.77
N LYS A 506 8.63 -29.90 -11.93
CA LYS A 506 8.54 -31.17 -11.18
C LYS A 506 8.42 -30.93 -9.69
N ILE A 507 7.84 -31.86 -8.93
CA ILE A 507 8.00 -31.88 -7.47
C ILE A 507 9.27 -32.66 -7.18
N GLY A 508 10.31 -31.96 -6.73
CA GLY A 508 11.66 -32.48 -6.59
C GLY A 508 11.92 -33.16 -5.24
N GLN A 509 12.99 -33.96 -5.18
CA GLN A 509 13.55 -34.40 -3.90
C GLN A 509 14.23 -33.22 -3.19
N LEU A 510 14.29 -33.28 -1.85
CA LEU A 510 15.01 -32.30 -1.06
C LEU A 510 16.52 -32.51 -1.24
N LEU A 511 17.18 -31.56 -1.87
CA LEU A 511 18.61 -31.56 -2.16
C LEU A 511 19.33 -30.57 -1.25
N ARG A 512 20.43 -31.02 -0.66
CA ARG A 512 21.35 -30.16 0.08
C ARG A 512 22.63 -29.96 -0.73
N PRO A 513 23.12 -28.72 -0.87
CA PRO A 513 24.40 -28.48 -1.52
C PRO A 513 25.54 -29.13 -0.74
N SER A 514 26.57 -29.60 -1.46
CA SER A 514 27.80 -30.16 -0.87
C SER A 514 28.91 -29.11 -0.88
N PHE A 515 29.57 -28.94 0.26
CA PHE A 515 30.66 -27.97 0.44
C PHE A 515 32.04 -28.64 0.52
N GLY A 516 32.22 -29.75 -0.21
CA GLY A 516 33.50 -30.48 -0.24
C GLY A 516 34.68 -29.57 -0.60
N GLY A 517 35.74 -29.61 0.21
CA GLY A 517 36.96 -28.80 0.00
C GLY A 517 36.86 -27.33 0.43
N VAL A 518 35.78 -26.92 1.12
CA VAL A 518 35.63 -25.59 1.73
C VAL A 518 36.08 -25.65 3.21
N PRO A 519 36.90 -24.70 3.71
CA PRO A 519 37.31 -24.66 5.12
C PRO A 519 36.14 -24.50 6.09
N GLU A 520 36.24 -25.10 7.28
CA GLU A 520 35.11 -25.15 8.23
C GLU A 520 34.50 -23.80 8.65
N PRO A 521 35.27 -22.71 8.86
CA PRO A 521 34.67 -21.41 9.15
C PRO A 521 33.76 -20.88 8.03
N ILE A 522 34.13 -21.14 6.77
CA ILE A 522 33.38 -20.72 5.58
C ILE A 522 32.23 -21.67 5.30
N LYS A 523 32.46 -22.98 5.46
CA LYS A 523 31.42 -24.00 5.32
C LYS A 523 30.29 -23.80 6.31
N GLY A 524 30.59 -23.52 7.59
CA GLY A 524 29.59 -23.20 8.59
C GLY A 524 28.76 -21.94 8.26
N ALA A 525 29.36 -20.94 7.60
CA ALA A 525 28.64 -19.76 7.14
C ALA A 525 27.73 -20.05 5.94
N LEU A 526 28.20 -20.83 4.97
CA LEU A 526 27.39 -21.31 3.84
C LEU A 526 26.21 -22.16 4.30
N GLU A 527 26.42 -23.06 5.27
CA GLU A 527 25.37 -23.88 5.86
C GLU A 527 24.31 -23.03 6.57
N LYS A 528 24.71 -21.99 7.31
CA LYS A 528 23.77 -21.03 7.92
C LYS A 528 22.93 -20.30 6.87
N ILE A 529 23.57 -19.80 5.82
CA ILE A 529 22.88 -19.11 4.71
C ILE A 529 21.89 -20.05 4.05
N VAL A 530 22.34 -21.25 3.67
CA VAL A 530 21.47 -22.24 3.03
C VAL A 530 20.31 -22.58 3.94
N ASN A 531 20.54 -22.88 5.23
CA ASN A 531 19.49 -23.20 6.21
C ASN A 531 18.51 -22.03 6.48
N SER A 532 18.85 -20.79 6.13
CA SER A 532 17.97 -19.61 6.27
C SER A 532 17.01 -19.41 5.09
N LEU A 533 17.23 -20.11 3.97
CA LEU A 533 16.39 -20.00 2.79
C LEU A 533 15.04 -20.72 2.99
N PRO A 534 13.98 -20.35 2.25
CA PRO A 534 12.72 -21.08 2.23
C PRO A 534 12.90 -22.56 1.85
N LYS A 535 12.18 -23.47 2.53
CA LYS A 535 12.27 -24.93 2.33
C LYS A 535 11.99 -25.36 0.88
N ASP A 536 11.13 -24.65 0.16
CA ASP A 536 10.80 -24.94 -1.24
C ASP A 536 12.03 -24.81 -2.17
N ILE A 537 12.98 -23.91 -1.86
CA ILE A 537 14.23 -23.72 -2.65
C ILE A 537 15.16 -24.94 -2.53
N PHE A 538 15.02 -25.73 -1.46
CA PHE A 538 15.80 -26.96 -1.28
C PHE A 538 15.27 -28.13 -2.07
N SER A 539 14.08 -28.02 -2.63
CA SER A 539 13.58 -29.03 -3.55
C SER A 539 13.82 -28.57 -4.98
N GLU A 540 14.03 -29.50 -5.92
CA GLU A 540 13.91 -29.18 -7.36
C GLU A 540 12.43 -28.92 -7.74
N SER A 541 11.63 -28.43 -6.80
CA SER A 541 10.21 -28.21 -7.00
C SER A 541 10.00 -26.95 -7.81
N GLY A 542 9.22 -27.04 -8.88
CA GLY A 542 8.76 -25.87 -9.62
C GLY A 542 8.00 -24.88 -8.72
N PRO A 543 8.02 -23.58 -9.05
CA PRO A 543 7.26 -22.58 -8.35
C PRO A 543 5.76 -22.73 -8.61
N GLU A 544 4.95 -22.12 -7.75
CA GLU A 544 3.55 -21.86 -8.07
C GLU A 544 3.44 -20.74 -9.12
N GLY A 545 2.30 -20.67 -9.82
CA GLY A 545 2.06 -19.65 -10.84
C GLY A 545 1.92 -18.22 -10.27
N PRO A 546 1.98 -17.18 -11.13
CA PRO A 546 1.91 -15.78 -10.73
C PRO A 546 0.72 -15.41 -9.83
N ALA A 547 -0.45 -16.03 -10.04
CA ALA A 547 -1.65 -15.78 -9.24
C ALA A 547 -1.55 -16.25 -7.76
N ARG A 548 -0.57 -17.12 -7.45
CA ARG A 548 -0.31 -17.64 -6.11
C ARG A 548 0.92 -17.00 -5.44
N LYS A 549 1.73 -16.24 -6.18
CA LYS A 549 2.90 -15.54 -5.63
C LYS A 549 2.46 -14.30 -4.85
N GLY A 550 2.40 -14.42 -3.52
CA GLY A 550 1.94 -13.34 -2.63
C GLY A 550 2.68 -12.02 -2.81
N SER A 551 4.01 -12.05 -2.98
CA SER A 551 4.84 -10.85 -3.23
C SER A 551 4.53 -10.13 -4.55
N TRP A 552 3.82 -10.78 -5.47
CA TRP A 552 3.47 -10.24 -6.79
C TRP A 552 2.10 -9.57 -6.80
N ASN A 553 1.26 -9.88 -5.82
CA ASN A 553 0.01 -9.15 -5.62
C ASN A 553 0.25 -7.74 -5.09
N ALA A 554 1.42 -7.47 -4.48
CA ALA A 554 1.84 -6.18 -3.95
C ALA A 554 1.55 -5.03 -4.93
N THR A 555 0.43 -4.38 -4.65
CA THR A 555 0.01 -3.07 -5.09
C THR A 555 0.88 -2.03 -4.37
N TRP A 556 1.10 -0.86 -4.94
CA TRP A 556 1.31 0.33 -4.08
C TRP A 556 0.04 0.71 -3.33
N SER A 557 -0.80 -0.21 -2.90
CA SER A 557 -1.85 0.27 -2.03
C SER A 557 -1.18 0.58 -0.72
N GLY A 558 -1.03 1.87 -0.43
CA GLY A 558 -1.33 2.34 0.91
C GLY A 558 -2.77 1.98 1.29
N ASP A 559 -3.15 0.70 1.13
CA ASP A 559 -4.41 -0.05 1.30
C ASP A 559 -4.27 -1.50 0.73
N ASP A 560 -3.18 -2.25 0.97
CA ASP A 560 -3.23 -3.73 0.88
C ASP A 560 -3.35 -4.22 2.32
N GLU A 561 -4.55 -4.63 2.70
CA GLU A 561 -4.85 -5.20 4.02
C GLU A 561 -4.10 -6.53 4.30
N SER A 562 -3.19 -6.95 3.42
CA SER A 562 -2.28 -8.08 3.66
C SER A 562 -0.79 -7.80 3.44
N VAL A 563 -0.40 -6.53 3.22
CA VAL A 563 0.97 -6.03 3.45
C VAL A 563 0.85 -4.62 4.00
N SER A 564 1.26 -4.41 5.25
CA SER A 564 1.17 -3.11 5.91
C SER A 564 1.73 -1.98 5.03
N PRO A 565 1.10 -0.77 5.01
CA PRO A 565 1.70 0.42 4.42
C PRO A 565 3.11 0.62 5.01
N PRO A 566 4.02 1.32 4.29
CA PRO A 566 5.35 1.58 4.83
C PRO A 566 5.21 2.23 6.21
N TRP A 567 6.23 2.00 7.04
CA TRP A 567 6.35 2.41 8.44
C TRP A 567 5.91 1.36 9.48
N LEU A 568 6.65 0.26 9.60
CA LEU A 568 7.58 0.25 10.73
C LEU A 568 8.86 0.87 10.16
N PRO A 569 9.17 2.15 10.42
CA PRO A 569 10.53 2.60 10.24
C PRO A 569 11.37 1.66 11.10
N GLY A 570 12.65 1.50 10.76
CA GLY A 570 13.55 0.74 11.63
C GLY A 570 13.57 1.22 13.08
N ARG A 571 12.90 2.34 13.39
CA ARG A 571 12.80 3.00 14.68
C ARG A 571 11.46 3.75 14.86
N GLY A 572 10.79 3.62 15.99
CA GLY A 572 9.55 4.35 16.28
C GLY A 572 8.72 3.80 17.45
N LEU A 573 7.52 4.32 17.63
CA LEU A 573 6.50 3.85 18.58
C LEU A 573 5.31 3.27 17.81
N ILE A 574 4.78 2.14 18.26
CA ILE A 574 3.48 1.62 17.79
C ILE A 574 2.56 1.50 18.98
N THR A 575 1.35 2.03 18.86
CA THR A 575 0.31 1.90 19.88
C THR A 575 -0.86 1.10 19.32
N PHE A 576 -1.24 0.04 20.01
CA PHE A 576 -2.36 -0.85 19.72
C PHE A 576 -3.52 -0.58 20.69
N TYR A 577 -4.76 -0.65 20.24
CA TYR A 577 -5.93 -0.34 21.08
C TYR A 577 -7.22 -0.91 20.49
N GLN A 578 -8.26 -1.03 21.32
CA GLN A 578 -9.62 -1.36 20.86
C GLN A 578 -10.28 -0.15 20.21
N GLY A 579 -11.01 -0.36 19.12
CA GLY A 579 -11.80 0.69 18.47
C GLY A 579 -12.85 1.32 19.39
N GLN A 580 -13.33 2.51 19.05
CA GLN A 580 -14.32 3.22 19.87
C GLN A 580 -15.62 2.41 20.09
N LYS A 581 -16.32 2.73 21.19
CA LYS A 581 -17.66 2.19 21.53
C LYS A 581 -17.72 0.67 21.61
N ASP A 582 -16.65 0.04 22.11
CA ASP A 582 -16.56 -1.40 22.27
C ASP A 582 -16.81 -2.18 20.97
N GLY A 583 -16.40 -1.61 19.83
CA GLY A 583 -16.56 -2.23 18.50
C GLY A 583 -15.83 -3.58 18.38
N GLY A 584 -14.89 -3.83 19.30
CA GLY A 584 -14.19 -5.10 19.44
C GLY A 584 -13.12 -5.33 18.37
N GLU A 585 -12.88 -4.34 17.51
CA GLU A 585 -11.81 -4.40 16.52
C GLU A 585 -10.49 -3.95 17.15
N LEU A 586 -9.39 -4.59 16.74
CA LEU A 586 -8.04 -4.18 17.09
C LEU A 586 -7.54 -3.11 16.10
N TRP A 587 -7.07 -1.98 16.61
CA TRP A 587 -6.51 -0.87 15.84
C TRP A 587 -5.08 -0.58 16.24
N ARG A 588 -4.35 0.12 15.37
CA ARG A 588 -3.00 0.64 15.65
C ARG A 588 -2.78 2.05 15.12
N THR A 589 -1.87 2.77 15.75
CA THR A 589 -1.24 3.98 15.20
C THR A 589 0.28 3.91 15.39
N PHE A 590 1.03 4.63 14.56
CA PHE A 590 2.48 4.61 14.51
C PHE A 590 3.08 6.02 14.63
N SER A 591 4.23 6.16 15.30
CA SER A 591 5.04 7.38 15.28
C SER A 591 6.52 7.12 15.04
N ASP A 592 7.14 7.91 14.16
CA ASP A 592 8.60 7.91 13.93
C ASP A 592 9.39 8.72 14.97
N GLY A 593 8.70 9.22 16.01
CA GLY A 593 9.25 10.15 17.00
C GLY A 593 9.02 11.63 16.66
N THR A 594 8.51 11.95 15.47
CA THR A 594 8.21 13.33 15.03
C THR A 594 6.76 13.52 14.59
N GLN A 595 6.18 12.53 13.92
CA GLN A 595 4.80 12.57 13.42
C GLN A 595 4.07 11.28 13.77
N TRP A 596 2.74 11.37 13.78
CA TRP A 596 1.84 10.24 14.00
C TRP A 596 1.11 9.88 12.70
N SER A 597 0.97 8.59 12.44
CA SER A 597 0.14 8.06 11.37
C SER A 597 -1.35 8.18 11.71
N ARG A 598 -2.21 8.02 10.71
CA ARG A 598 -3.62 7.70 10.96
C ARG A 598 -3.73 6.34 11.63
N ASP A 599 -4.84 6.13 12.34
CA ASP A 599 -5.22 4.84 12.85
C ASP A 599 -5.51 3.87 11.70
N ALA A 600 -5.16 2.60 11.92
CA ALA A 600 -5.39 1.53 10.96
C ALA A 600 -5.92 0.31 11.70
N GLN A 601 -7.03 -0.23 11.23
CA GLN A 601 -7.59 -1.46 11.77
C GLN A 601 -6.70 -2.65 11.40
N ILE A 602 -6.52 -3.57 12.33
CA ILE A 602 -5.94 -4.89 12.07
C ILE A 602 -7.08 -5.81 11.63
N PRO A 603 -7.08 -6.27 10.37
CA PRO A 603 -8.23 -6.97 9.80
C PRO A 603 -8.46 -8.31 10.50
N HIS A 604 -9.73 -8.68 10.61
CA HIS A 604 -10.20 -9.98 11.12
C HIS A 604 -9.76 -10.32 12.56
N VAL A 605 -9.54 -9.32 13.40
CA VAL A 605 -9.32 -9.50 14.84
C VAL A 605 -10.55 -9.06 15.61
N GLY A 606 -11.02 -9.92 16.51
CA GLY A 606 -12.11 -9.62 17.44
C GLY A 606 -11.62 -9.77 18.88
N MET A 607 -11.75 -8.70 19.66
CA MET A 607 -11.35 -8.64 21.07
C MET A 607 -12.38 -7.90 21.93
N SER A 608 -12.21 -7.96 23.25
CA SER A 608 -13.15 -7.34 24.20
C SER A 608 -12.50 -6.51 25.30
N ASP A 609 -11.18 -6.38 25.29
CA ASP A 609 -10.43 -5.65 26.31
C ASP A 609 -9.06 -5.20 25.74
N SER A 610 -8.26 -4.53 26.56
CA SER A 610 -6.95 -3.97 26.23
C SER A 610 -6.01 -5.03 25.62
N PRO A 611 -5.31 -4.74 24.51
CA PRO A 611 -4.32 -5.64 23.94
C PRO A 611 -2.99 -5.63 24.72
N SER A 612 -2.10 -6.55 24.39
CA SER A 612 -0.71 -6.55 24.87
C SER A 612 0.25 -6.92 23.75
N ALA A 613 1.02 -5.94 23.28
CA ALA A 613 2.00 -6.11 22.22
C ALA A 613 3.41 -6.34 22.76
N VAL A 614 4.17 -7.22 22.09
CA VAL A 614 5.58 -7.49 22.42
C VAL A 614 6.35 -7.87 21.16
N ARG A 615 7.63 -7.47 21.09
CA ARG A 615 8.55 -7.89 20.02
C ARG A 615 9.25 -9.20 20.41
N PHE A 616 9.14 -10.23 19.58
CA PHE A 616 9.80 -11.52 19.78
C PHE A 616 10.31 -12.08 18.44
N ASN A 617 11.57 -12.52 18.39
CA ASN A 617 12.22 -13.07 17.19
C ASN A 617 12.06 -12.22 15.91
N GLY A 618 12.11 -10.89 16.06
CA GLY A 618 11.98 -9.95 14.93
C GLY A 618 10.54 -9.71 14.47
N GLN A 619 9.56 -10.36 15.09
CA GLN A 619 8.12 -10.20 14.83
C GLN A 619 7.45 -9.44 15.97
N ILE A 620 6.24 -8.92 15.73
CA ILE A 620 5.40 -8.34 16.77
C ILE A 620 4.25 -9.30 17.04
N TYR A 621 4.07 -9.65 18.29
CA TYR A 621 2.92 -10.42 18.77
C TYR A 621 1.98 -9.46 19.49
N CYS A 622 0.71 -9.46 19.14
CA CYS A 622 -0.33 -8.69 19.83
C CYS A 622 -1.32 -9.67 20.45
N PHE A 623 -1.29 -9.79 21.77
CA PHE A 623 -2.18 -10.65 22.56
C PHE A 623 -3.44 -9.90 22.96
N HIS A 624 -4.56 -10.60 23.05
CA HIS A 624 -5.82 -10.00 23.50
C HIS A 624 -6.77 -11.09 24.04
N GLN A 625 -7.77 -10.66 24.81
CA GLN A 625 -8.94 -11.47 25.08
C GLN A 625 -9.77 -11.57 23.79
N GLY A 626 -10.36 -12.74 23.50
CA GLY A 626 -11.22 -12.90 22.33
C GLY A 626 -12.53 -12.11 22.43
N TYR A 627 -13.18 -11.90 21.28
CA TYR A 627 -14.41 -11.11 21.16
C TYR A 627 -15.53 -11.52 22.13
N GLY A 628 -16.23 -10.50 22.67
CA GLY A 628 -17.43 -10.68 23.50
C GLY A 628 -17.16 -11.32 24.87
N ASP A 629 -16.01 -11.03 25.48
CA ASP A 629 -15.61 -11.55 26.80
C ASP A 629 -15.66 -13.07 26.88
N CYS A 630 -15.25 -13.74 25.80
CA CYS A 630 -15.30 -15.20 25.71
C CYS A 630 -14.35 -15.90 26.69
N GLY A 631 -13.46 -15.15 27.34
CA GLY A 631 -12.50 -15.65 28.33
C GLY A 631 -11.36 -16.46 27.71
N GLU A 632 -11.11 -16.28 26.41
CA GLU A 632 -10.07 -17.02 25.66
C GLU A 632 -8.88 -16.11 25.33
N LEU A 633 -7.67 -16.64 25.40
CA LEU A 633 -6.45 -15.93 24.99
C LEU A 633 -6.20 -16.11 23.50
N TRP A 634 -6.10 -14.99 22.78
CA TRP A 634 -5.82 -14.92 21.35
C TRP A 634 -4.59 -14.06 21.08
N TYR A 635 -3.98 -14.24 19.91
CA TYR A 635 -2.91 -13.39 19.43
C TYR A 635 -2.87 -13.33 17.91
N ASN A 636 -2.46 -12.17 17.39
CA ASN A 636 -2.09 -11.99 15.99
C ASN A 636 -0.60 -11.65 15.90
N VAL A 637 0.04 -12.06 14.80
CA VAL A 637 1.48 -11.90 14.59
C VAL A 637 1.74 -11.04 13.36
N PHE A 638 2.54 -10.00 13.52
CA PHE A 638 3.09 -9.23 12.42
C PHE A 638 4.50 -9.72 12.09
N ASP A 639 4.70 -10.24 10.88
CA ASP A 639 5.96 -10.87 10.46
C ASP A 639 7.02 -9.89 9.91
N GLY A 640 6.72 -8.59 9.91
CA GLY A 640 7.52 -7.55 9.27
C GLY A 640 6.92 -7.07 7.94
N ASN A 641 6.03 -7.85 7.34
CA ASN A 641 5.31 -7.50 6.11
C ASN A 641 3.80 -7.47 6.32
N ARG A 642 3.23 -8.46 7.03
CA ARG A 642 1.78 -8.64 7.18
C ARG A 642 1.37 -9.24 8.51
N TRP A 643 0.08 -9.12 8.82
CA TRP A 643 -0.56 -9.87 9.91
C TRP A 643 -0.85 -11.30 9.43
N LEU A 644 -0.43 -12.28 10.24
CA LEU A 644 -0.53 -13.70 9.90
C LEU A 644 -1.92 -14.29 10.18
N GLY A 645 -2.78 -13.55 10.89
CA GLY A 645 -4.13 -13.95 11.24
C GLY A 645 -4.27 -14.22 12.73
N ASP A 646 -5.49 -14.04 13.23
CA ASP A 646 -5.83 -14.19 14.63
C ASP A 646 -5.82 -15.67 15.05
N THR A 647 -5.07 -15.99 16.12
CA THR A 647 -4.78 -17.36 16.54
C THR A 647 -5.08 -17.55 18.02
N LYS A 648 -5.95 -18.50 18.33
CA LYS A 648 -6.24 -18.90 19.71
C LYS A 648 -5.08 -19.66 20.35
N VAL A 649 -4.72 -19.28 21.58
CA VAL A 649 -3.88 -20.11 22.44
C VAL A 649 -4.74 -21.22 23.04
N GLN A 650 -4.53 -22.44 22.56
CA GLN A 650 -5.37 -23.57 22.94
C GLN A 650 -5.26 -23.89 24.44
N HIS A 651 -6.41 -24.21 25.04
CA HIS A 651 -6.54 -24.61 26.45
C HIS A 651 -6.11 -23.55 27.48
N VAL A 652 -6.21 -22.26 27.13
CA VAL A 652 -5.97 -21.14 28.05
C VAL A 652 -7.26 -20.36 28.26
N GLY A 653 -7.68 -20.24 29.52
CA GLY A 653 -8.79 -19.40 29.95
C GLY A 653 -8.29 -18.18 30.72
N MET A 654 -8.90 -17.03 30.48
CA MET A 654 -8.59 -15.73 31.10
C MET A 654 -9.87 -14.92 31.35
N SER A 655 -9.75 -13.81 32.09
CA SER A 655 -10.90 -12.95 32.40
C SER A 655 -10.57 -11.44 32.47
N SER A 656 -9.38 -11.05 32.05
CA SER A 656 -8.90 -9.65 32.00
C SER A 656 -7.80 -9.55 30.93
N SER A 657 -7.37 -8.35 30.57
CA SER A 657 -6.32 -8.11 29.58
C SER A 657 -5.02 -8.91 29.86
N PRO A 658 -4.31 -9.39 28.82
CA PRO A 658 -3.04 -10.07 28.98
C PRO A 658 -1.86 -9.09 29.17
N SER A 659 -0.70 -9.61 29.59
CA SER A 659 0.56 -8.87 29.63
C SER A 659 1.73 -9.72 29.12
N ALA A 660 2.25 -9.37 27.95
CA ALA A 660 3.28 -10.13 27.27
C ALA A 660 4.68 -9.52 27.45
N VAL A 661 5.67 -10.36 27.73
CA VAL A 661 7.07 -9.96 27.90
C VAL A 661 8.02 -11.05 27.40
N VAL A 662 9.17 -10.66 26.85
CA VAL A 662 10.22 -11.60 26.46
C VAL A 662 11.26 -11.71 27.58
N PHE A 663 11.51 -12.94 28.03
CA PHE A 663 12.50 -13.23 29.07
C PHE A 663 13.24 -14.52 28.74
N ASN A 664 14.58 -14.49 28.81
CA ASN A 664 15.45 -15.63 28.52
C ASN A 664 15.14 -16.34 27.17
N GLY A 665 14.87 -15.55 26.13
CA GLY A 665 14.60 -16.06 24.78
C GLY A 665 13.24 -16.75 24.60
N LYS A 666 12.33 -16.60 25.57
CA LYS A 666 10.95 -17.08 25.49
C LYS A 666 9.96 -15.95 25.68
N LEU A 667 8.77 -16.10 25.12
CA LEU A 667 7.67 -15.18 25.31
C LEU A 667 6.80 -15.69 26.46
N TYR A 668 6.58 -14.84 27.46
CA TYR A 668 5.67 -15.07 28.59
C TYR A 668 4.46 -14.17 28.43
N CYS A 669 3.26 -14.73 28.52
CA CYS A 669 2.00 -13.99 28.50
C CYS A 669 1.29 -14.20 29.84
N PHE A 670 1.28 -13.18 30.69
CA PHE A 670 0.59 -13.17 31.98
C PHE A 670 -0.87 -12.78 31.81
N HIS A 671 -1.74 -13.35 32.62
CA HIS A 671 -3.17 -13.06 32.59
C HIS A 671 -3.83 -13.47 33.91
N GLN A 672 -4.97 -12.87 34.23
CA GLN A 672 -5.86 -13.43 35.24
C GLN A 672 -6.41 -14.77 34.74
N GLY A 673 -6.57 -15.76 35.62
CA GLY A 673 -7.20 -17.03 35.25
C GLY A 673 -8.67 -16.86 34.81
N GLY A 674 -9.21 -17.88 34.14
CA GLY A 674 -10.59 -17.85 33.63
C GLY A 674 -11.66 -17.71 34.72
N GLY A 675 -12.77 -17.06 34.38
CA GLY A 675 -13.94 -16.95 35.25
C GLY A 675 -13.77 -16.01 36.45
N ASN A 676 -12.96 -14.96 36.32
CA ASN A 676 -12.70 -13.98 37.38
C ASN A 676 -12.19 -14.62 38.68
N CYS A 677 -11.34 -15.66 38.56
CA CYS A 677 -10.88 -16.41 39.73
C CYS A 677 -9.93 -15.60 40.65
N GLY A 678 -9.44 -14.44 40.19
CA GLY A 678 -8.56 -13.56 40.94
C GLY A 678 -7.16 -14.16 41.18
N GLU A 679 -6.73 -15.07 40.30
CA GLU A 679 -5.42 -15.74 40.37
C GLU A 679 -4.53 -15.32 39.21
N LEU A 680 -3.23 -15.17 39.44
CA LEU A 680 -2.24 -14.88 38.40
C LEU A 680 -1.79 -16.17 37.69
N TRP A 681 -1.89 -16.16 36.36
CA TRP A 681 -1.46 -17.25 35.48
C TRP A 681 -0.51 -16.71 34.40
N TYR A 682 0.29 -17.60 33.83
CA TYR A 682 1.09 -17.28 32.64
C TYR A 682 1.19 -18.45 31.68
N SER A 683 1.26 -18.13 30.40
CA SER A 683 1.51 -19.07 29.31
C SER A 683 2.86 -18.77 28.65
N VAL A 684 3.62 -19.81 28.29
CA VAL A 684 4.96 -19.66 27.71
C VAL A 684 5.01 -20.17 26.28
N PHE A 685 5.53 -19.36 25.36
CA PHE A 685 5.86 -19.74 24.00
C PHE A 685 7.37 -19.83 23.83
N ASP A 686 7.86 -21.01 23.40
CA ASP A 686 9.29 -21.30 23.28
C ASP A 686 9.89 -20.97 21.90
N GLY A 687 9.10 -20.37 21.00
CA GLY A 687 9.46 -20.13 19.61
C GLY A 687 8.90 -21.17 18.62
N ASN A 688 8.43 -22.32 19.12
CA ASN A 688 7.81 -23.37 18.30
C ASN A 688 6.40 -23.73 18.78
N ARG A 689 6.19 -23.80 20.09
CA ARG A 689 4.90 -24.20 20.68
C ARG A 689 4.61 -23.52 22.01
N TRP A 690 3.34 -23.51 22.38
CA TRP A 690 2.88 -23.13 23.71
C TRP A 690 3.11 -24.28 24.70
N LEU A 691 3.67 -23.97 25.85
CA LEU A 691 3.95 -24.92 26.93
C LEU A 691 2.78 -25.09 27.91
N GLY A 692 1.67 -24.36 27.69
CA GLY A 692 0.47 -24.37 28.52
C GLY A 692 0.45 -23.27 29.61
N ALA A 693 -0.72 -23.08 30.21
CA ALA A 693 -0.93 -22.11 31.29
C ALA A 693 -0.45 -22.67 32.65
N THR A 694 0.28 -21.86 33.40
CA THR A 694 0.81 -22.20 34.73
C THR A 694 0.35 -21.16 35.74
N LYS A 695 -0.23 -21.61 36.86
CA LYS A 695 -0.60 -20.75 37.99
C LYS A 695 0.64 -20.29 38.75
N VAL A 696 0.73 -18.99 39.03
CA VAL A 696 1.67 -18.47 40.01
C VAL A 696 1.10 -18.74 41.40
N GLN A 697 1.75 -19.62 42.15
CA GLN A 697 1.22 -20.07 43.44
C GLN A 697 1.22 -18.93 44.45
N HIS A 698 0.14 -18.87 45.24
CA HIS A 698 -0.04 -17.89 46.33
C HIS A 698 -0.06 -16.42 45.90
N VAL A 699 -0.44 -16.13 44.65
CA VAL A 699 -0.65 -14.77 44.14
C VAL A 699 -2.12 -14.54 43.86
N GLY A 700 -2.68 -13.49 44.44
CA GLY A 700 -4.05 -13.05 44.22
C GLY A 700 -4.08 -11.67 43.57
N MET A 701 -4.93 -11.49 42.57
CA MET A 701 -5.07 -10.27 41.78
C MET A 701 -6.53 -9.95 41.49
N SER A 702 -6.81 -8.72 41.04
CA SER A 702 -8.15 -8.27 40.67
C SER A 702 -8.23 -7.43 39.38
N SER A 703 -7.09 -7.01 38.84
CA SER A 703 -6.97 -6.24 37.60
C SER A 703 -6.04 -6.95 36.61
N SER A 704 -5.92 -6.45 35.37
CA SER A 704 -4.93 -6.95 34.42
C SER A 704 -3.49 -6.79 34.97
N PRO A 705 -2.56 -7.73 34.68
CA PRO A 705 -1.19 -7.64 35.14
C PRO A 705 -0.33 -6.74 34.23
N SER A 706 0.86 -6.35 34.70
CA SER A 706 1.89 -5.72 33.88
C SER A 706 3.27 -6.33 34.12
N ALA A 707 3.81 -7.03 33.12
CA ALA A 707 5.09 -7.71 33.21
C ALA A 707 6.24 -6.93 32.55
N VAL A 708 7.39 -6.86 33.21
CA VAL A 708 8.60 -6.18 32.71
C VAL A 708 9.87 -6.92 33.15
N VAL A 709 10.93 -6.89 32.35
CA VAL A 709 12.24 -7.42 32.74
C VAL A 709 13.12 -6.32 33.30
N PHE A 710 13.65 -6.52 34.50
CA PHE A 710 14.54 -5.59 35.18
C PHE A 710 15.66 -6.35 35.89
N ASN A 711 16.91 -5.95 35.67
CA ASN A 711 18.10 -6.57 36.27
C ASN A 711 18.14 -8.11 36.15
N GLY A 712 17.78 -8.63 34.97
CA GLY A 712 17.81 -10.07 34.67
C GLY A 712 16.71 -10.89 35.35
N LYS A 713 15.68 -10.24 35.91
CA LYS A 713 14.52 -10.89 36.51
C LYS A 713 13.24 -10.35 35.88
N LEU A 714 12.19 -11.15 35.91
CA LEU A 714 10.86 -10.76 35.46
C LEU A 714 10.05 -10.28 36.67
N TYR A 715 9.50 -9.09 36.57
CA TYR A 715 8.58 -8.49 37.55
C TYR A 715 7.19 -8.45 36.94
N CYS A 716 6.18 -8.95 37.66
CA CYS A 716 4.78 -8.90 37.25
C CYS A 716 4.01 -8.08 38.28
N PHE A 717 3.58 -6.88 37.90
CA PHE A 717 2.78 -5.96 38.71
C PHE A 717 1.30 -6.26 38.56
N HIS A 718 0.51 -6.04 39.61
CA HIS A 718 -0.93 -6.24 39.60
C HIS A 718 -1.58 -5.51 40.77
N GLN A 719 -2.88 -5.24 40.68
CA GLN A 719 -3.68 -4.91 41.84
C GLN A 719 -3.82 -6.15 42.73
N GLY A 720 -3.84 -5.97 44.05
CA GLY A 720 -4.04 -7.07 44.99
C GLY A 720 -5.43 -7.70 44.89
N HIS A 721 -5.63 -8.83 45.57
CA HIS A 721 -6.89 -9.59 45.49
C HIS A 721 -8.11 -8.80 45.98
N GLY A 722 -9.25 -8.97 45.31
CA GLY A 722 -10.56 -8.45 45.73
C GLY A 722 -10.68 -6.93 45.65
N ASP A 723 -10.18 -6.33 44.57
CA ASP A 723 -10.26 -4.89 44.28
C ASP A 723 -9.72 -4.02 45.44
N ASN A 724 -8.72 -4.51 46.17
CA ASN A 724 -8.25 -3.87 47.40
C ASN A 724 -7.59 -2.49 47.18
N GLY A 725 -7.31 -2.16 45.92
CA GLY A 725 -6.73 -0.89 45.49
C GLY A 725 -5.26 -0.74 45.83
N GLU A 726 -4.56 -1.84 46.10
CA GLU A 726 -3.15 -1.85 46.47
C GLU A 726 -2.30 -2.36 45.30
N LEU A 727 -1.13 -1.76 45.08
CA LEU A 727 -0.16 -2.22 44.09
C LEU A 727 0.73 -3.34 44.67
N TRP A 728 0.79 -4.47 43.96
CA TRP A 728 1.60 -5.64 44.30
C TRP A 728 2.49 -6.04 43.13
N TYR A 729 3.57 -6.78 43.41
CA TYR A 729 4.38 -7.40 42.37
C TYR A 729 4.98 -8.74 42.79
N SER A 730 5.04 -9.64 41.82
CA SER A 730 5.70 -10.94 41.93
C SER A 730 6.96 -11.00 41.08
N VAL A 731 8.04 -11.63 41.59
CA VAL A 731 9.34 -11.68 40.90
C VAL A 731 9.72 -13.10 40.51
N PHE A 732 10.10 -13.31 39.25
CA PHE A 732 10.62 -14.58 38.74
C PHE A 732 12.10 -14.43 38.34
N ASP A 733 12.96 -15.30 38.89
CA ASP A 733 14.41 -15.22 38.70
C ASP A 733 14.95 -16.06 37.52
N GLY A 734 14.07 -16.70 36.76
CA GLY A 734 14.42 -17.67 35.71
C GLY A 734 14.28 -19.13 36.13
N ASN A 735 14.23 -19.40 37.43
CA ASN A 735 14.07 -20.75 37.98
C ASN A 735 12.83 -20.86 38.88
N ARG A 736 12.57 -19.86 39.72
CA ARG A 736 11.45 -19.86 40.68
C ARG A 736 10.88 -18.46 40.90
N TRP A 737 9.65 -18.45 41.41
CA TRP A 737 9.02 -17.24 41.94
C TRP A 737 9.58 -16.93 43.33
N LEU A 738 9.95 -15.67 43.57
CA LEU A 738 10.54 -15.19 44.82
C LEU A 738 9.50 -14.72 45.84
N GLY A 739 8.22 -14.74 45.48
CA GLY A 739 7.09 -14.31 46.30
C GLY A 739 6.41 -13.06 45.77
N ASP A 740 5.25 -12.76 46.37
CA ASP A 740 4.40 -11.61 46.08
C ASP A 740 4.64 -10.50 47.12
N THR A 741 4.82 -9.27 46.67
CA THR A 741 5.24 -8.15 47.52
C THR A 741 4.38 -6.92 47.30
N LYS A 742 3.79 -6.41 48.38
CA LYS A 742 3.08 -5.13 48.38
C LYS A 742 4.03 -3.96 48.22
N VAL A 743 3.73 -3.04 47.30
CA VAL A 743 4.35 -1.72 47.26
C VAL A 743 3.71 -0.85 48.35
N GLN A 744 4.49 -0.52 49.37
CA GLN A 744 3.97 0.20 50.54
C GLN A 744 3.56 1.62 50.17
N HIS A 745 2.43 2.07 50.70
CA HIS A 745 1.90 3.43 50.55
C HIS A 745 1.53 3.83 49.11
N VAL A 746 1.26 2.86 48.24
CA VAL A 746 0.75 3.09 46.87
C VAL A 746 -0.68 2.58 46.77
N GLY A 747 -1.57 3.44 46.27
CA GLY A 747 -2.96 3.11 46.00
C GLY A 747 -3.31 3.28 44.53
N MET A 748 -4.09 2.35 43.98
CA MET A 748 -4.44 2.31 42.56
C MET A 748 -5.89 1.90 42.33
N SER A 749 -6.43 2.18 41.14
CA SER A 749 -7.81 1.83 40.78
C SER A 749 -8.01 1.22 39.40
N SER A 750 -6.99 1.24 38.54
CA SER A 750 -6.96 0.53 37.26
C SER A 750 -5.63 -0.21 37.10
N SER A 751 -5.51 -1.05 36.06
CA SER A 751 -4.36 -1.94 35.87
C SER A 751 -3.04 -1.15 35.76
N PRO A 752 -1.92 -1.66 36.30
CA PRO A 752 -0.65 -0.94 36.27
C PRO A 752 0.06 -1.10 34.92
N SER A 753 1.07 -0.26 34.65
CA SER A 753 1.96 -0.39 33.50
C SER A 753 3.41 -0.09 33.88
N ALA A 754 4.33 -1.01 33.61
CA ALA A 754 5.72 -0.90 34.06
C ALA A 754 6.72 -0.80 32.91
N ALA A 755 7.68 0.12 33.03
CA ALA A 755 8.78 0.31 32.08
C ALA A 755 10.11 0.56 32.81
N VAL A 756 11.22 0.18 32.18
CA VAL A 756 12.57 0.42 32.72
C VAL A 756 13.19 1.63 32.03
N TYR A 757 13.50 2.67 32.79
CA TYR A 757 14.09 3.92 32.30
C TYR A 757 15.28 4.32 33.16
N ASN A 758 16.43 4.58 32.53
CA ASN A 758 17.69 4.96 33.19
C ASN A 758 18.07 4.05 34.38
N GLY A 759 17.94 2.74 34.20
CA GLY A 759 18.31 1.75 35.21
C GLY A 759 17.36 1.66 36.40
N LYS A 760 16.17 2.27 36.33
CA LYS A 760 15.12 2.19 37.34
C LYS A 760 13.83 1.69 36.73
N LEU A 761 13.00 1.06 37.54
CA LEU A 761 11.68 0.59 37.14
C LEU A 761 10.65 1.67 37.53
N TYR A 762 9.85 2.09 36.56
CA TYR A 762 8.71 2.99 36.73
C TYR A 762 7.44 2.18 36.58
N CYS A 763 6.53 2.25 37.55
CA CYS A 763 5.23 1.61 37.51
C CYS A 763 4.15 2.68 37.54
N PHE A 764 3.45 2.85 36.43
CA PHE A 764 2.35 3.79 36.21
C PHE A 764 1.02 3.16 36.58
N HIS A 765 0.10 3.94 37.12
CA HIS A 765 -1.24 3.51 37.49
C HIS A 765 -2.16 4.72 37.63
N GLU A 766 -3.46 4.49 37.58
CA GLU A 766 -4.41 5.49 38.07
C GLU A 766 -4.34 5.56 39.60
N GLY A 767 -4.49 6.76 40.17
CA GLY A 767 -4.53 6.94 41.61
C GLY A 767 -5.77 6.33 42.27
N TYR A 768 -5.70 6.14 43.59
CA TYR A 768 -6.75 5.49 44.38
C TYR A 768 -8.11 6.21 44.32
N GLY A 769 -9.18 5.41 44.24
CA GLY A 769 -10.56 5.86 44.33
C GLY A 769 -11.18 6.30 42.99
N ASN A 770 -10.71 5.73 41.87
CA ASN A 770 -11.14 6.11 40.51
C ASN A 770 -11.01 7.62 40.29
N CYS A 771 -9.89 8.20 40.74
CA CYS A 771 -9.70 9.64 40.74
C CYS A 771 -9.46 10.22 39.34
N GLY A 772 -9.21 9.37 38.34
CA GLY A 772 -8.91 9.77 36.97
C GLY A 772 -7.55 10.46 36.81
N GLU A 773 -6.63 10.30 37.76
CA GLU A 773 -5.31 10.94 37.76
C GLU A 773 -4.22 9.90 37.49
N LEU A 774 -3.22 10.26 36.67
CA LEU A 774 -2.06 9.40 36.41
C LEU A 774 -1.00 9.57 37.51
N TRP A 775 -0.57 8.45 38.10
CA TRP A 775 0.48 8.36 39.10
C TRP A 775 1.58 7.39 38.67
N TYR A 776 2.76 7.52 39.25
CA TYR A 776 3.83 6.54 39.08
C TYR A 776 4.69 6.37 40.34
N SER A 777 5.11 5.14 40.55
CA SER A 777 6.06 4.74 41.59
C SER A 777 7.38 4.27 40.98
N VAL A 778 8.51 4.62 41.61
CA VAL A 778 9.86 4.33 41.08
C VAL A 778 10.61 3.36 42.00
N PHE A 779 11.16 2.28 41.42
CA PHE A 779 12.03 1.33 42.11
C PHE A 779 13.46 1.41 41.56
N ASP A 780 14.43 1.63 42.45
CA ASP A 780 15.85 1.82 42.08
C ASP A 780 16.68 0.53 42.03
N GLY A 781 16.06 -0.63 42.25
CA GLY A 781 16.75 -1.92 42.42
C GLY A 781 16.89 -2.37 43.87
N ASN A 782 16.76 -1.45 44.83
CA ASN A 782 16.85 -1.74 46.26
C ASN A 782 15.58 -1.33 47.01
N ARG A 783 15.00 -0.16 46.71
CA ARG A 783 13.82 0.38 47.38
C ARG A 783 12.92 1.16 46.43
N TRP A 784 11.66 1.33 46.86
CA TRP A 784 10.71 2.25 46.26
C TRP A 784 11.03 3.69 46.71
N LEU A 785 11.07 4.62 45.76
CA LEU A 785 11.45 6.01 45.99
C LEU A 785 10.26 6.92 46.31
N GLY A 786 9.03 6.40 46.21
CA GLY A 786 7.79 7.12 46.47
C GLY A 786 6.82 7.03 45.29
N ASP A 787 5.59 7.47 45.56
CA ASP A 787 4.48 7.57 44.61
C ASP A 787 4.28 9.03 44.21
N THR A 788 4.21 9.32 42.91
CA THR A 788 4.22 10.69 42.38
C THR A 788 3.12 10.88 41.36
N LYS A 789 2.31 11.92 41.55
CA LYS A 789 1.31 12.35 40.59
C LYS A 789 1.97 12.98 39.35
N VAL A 790 1.49 12.63 38.17
CA VAL A 790 1.78 13.39 36.95
C VAL A 790 0.80 14.56 36.87
N GLU A 791 1.29 15.76 37.18
CA GLU A 791 0.45 16.95 37.26
C GLU A 791 -0.26 17.25 35.94
N ARG A 792 -1.57 17.57 36.03
CA ARG A 792 -2.44 17.95 34.90
C ARG A 792 -2.65 16.86 33.84
N VAL A 793 -2.45 15.59 34.19
CA VAL A 793 -2.80 14.45 33.32
C VAL A 793 -4.04 13.76 33.86
N GLY A 794 -5.02 13.57 32.99
CA GLY A 794 -6.28 12.90 33.30
C GLY A 794 -6.48 11.65 32.47
N MET A 795 -6.89 10.56 33.09
CA MET A 795 -7.08 9.25 32.47
C MET A 795 -8.36 8.56 32.97
N SER A 796 -8.82 7.53 32.26
CA SER A 796 -9.97 6.71 32.68
C SER A 796 -9.80 5.20 32.52
N ASP A 797 -8.69 4.76 31.92
CA ASP A 797 -8.35 3.35 31.80
C ASP A 797 -6.83 3.16 31.88
N SER A 798 -6.43 1.91 32.11
CA SER A 798 -5.08 1.37 32.23
C SER A 798 -4.07 2.05 31.28
N PRO A 799 -2.95 2.58 31.80
CA PRO A 799 -1.95 3.24 30.97
C PRO A 799 -1.02 2.25 30.27
N SER A 800 -0.17 2.74 29.37
CA SER A 800 0.85 1.96 28.67
C SER A 800 2.15 2.73 28.56
N ALA A 801 3.20 2.27 29.23
CA ALA A 801 4.48 2.96 29.31
C ALA A 801 5.59 2.27 28.50
N VAL A 802 6.41 3.06 27.81
CA VAL A 802 7.58 2.57 27.07
C VAL A 802 8.68 3.63 27.00
N VAL A 803 9.93 3.17 26.87
CA VAL A 803 11.07 4.06 26.62
C VAL A 803 11.35 4.12 25.12
N PHE A 804 11.50 5.32 24.59
CA PHE A 804 11.89 5.56 23.20
C PHE A 804 12.72 6.84 23.11
N ASP A 805 13.80 6.80 22.33
CA ASP A 805 14.71 7.93 22.11
C ASP A 805 15.19 8.61 23.41
N GLY A 806 15.49 7.79 24.43
CA GLY A 806 15.97 8.28 25.73
C GLY A 806 14.92 9.01 26.56
N LYS A 807 13.63 8.91 26.22
CA LYS A 807 12.51 9.47 26.97
C LYS A 807 11.52 8.38 27.36
N LEU A 808 10.78 8.63 28.44
CA LEU A 808 9.73 7.74 28.91
C LEU A 808 8.36 8.28 28.44
N TYR A 809 7.65 7.49 27.66
CA TYR A 809 6.31 7.79 27.15
C TYR A 809 5.28 7.00 27.94
N CYS A 810 4.15 7.63 28.27
CA CYS A 810 3.00 6.98 28.90
C CYS A 810 1.73 7.33 28.11
N PHE A 811 1.10 6.32 27.50
CA PHE A 811 -0.13 6.42 26.73
C PHE A 811 -1.33 6.03 27.59
N HIS A 812 -2.47 6.70 27.42
CA HIS A 812 -3.67 6.43 28.19
C HIS A 812 -4.93 6.92 27.45
N GLN A 813 -6.09 6.35 27.81
CA GLN A 813 -7.37 6.95 27.46
C GLN A 813 -7.55 8.24 28.26
N GLY A 814 -8.12 9.29 27.67
CA GLY A 814 -8.33 10.57 28.33
C GLY A 814 -9.43 10.52 29.40
N HIS A 815 -9.41 11.48 30.33
CA HIS A 815 -10.30 11.54 31.48
C HIS A 815 -11.80 11.36 31.16
N GLY A 816 -12.49 10.55 31.98
CA GLY A 816 -13.94 10.39 31.98
C GLY A 816 -14.48 9.59 30.78
N ASP A 817 -13.77 8.52 30.38
CA ASP A 817 -14.17 7.61 29.30
C ASP A 817 -14.43 8.35 27.99
N ASN A 818 -13.64 9.39 27.72
CA ASN A 818 -13.88 10.28 26.58
C ASN A 818 -13.62 9.61 25.22
N GLY A 819 -13.03 8.42 25.23
CA GLY A 819 -12.74 7.62 24.04
C GLY A 819 -11.60 8.17 23.18
N GLU A 820 -10.73 9.02 23.74
CA GLU A 820 -9.62 9.68 23.06
C GLU A 820 -8.27 9.15 23.56
N LEU A 821 -7.31 8.93 22.65
CA LEU A 821 -5.95 8.51 23.02
C LEU A 821 -5.06 9.72 23.33
N TRP A 822 -4.43 9.71 24.50
CA TRP A 822 -3.52 10.74 24.99
C TRP A 822 -2.15 10.13 25.34
N TYR A 823 -1.11 10.97 25.37
CA TYR A 823 0.19 10.57 25.89
C TYR A 823 0.92 11.72 26.57
N SER A 824 1.70 11.34 27.58
CA SER A 824 2.60 12.21 28.33
C SER A 824 4.05 11.73 28.20
N VAL A 825 5.01 12.67 28.18
CA VAL A 825 6.43 12.39 27.95
C VAL A 825 7.27 12.92 29.10
N PHE A 826 8.16 12.08 29.63
CA PHE A 826 9.17 12.45 30.62
C PHE A 826 10.56 12.40 30.00
N ASP A 827 11.27 13.53 30.02
CA ASP A 827 12.59 13.69 29.41
C ASP A 827 13.77 13.36 30.34
N GLY A 828 13.49 12.82 31.54
CA GLY A 828 14.48 12.60 32.59
C GLY A 828 14.56 13.70 33.63
N SER A 829 13.95 14.86 33.37
CA SER A 829 13.89 15.99 34.32
C SER A 829 12.46 16.42 34.64
N THR A 830 11.60 16.54 33.62
CA THR A 830 10.24 17.06 33.76
C THR A 830 9.25 16.33 32.86
N TRP A 831 7.98 16.38 33.25
CA TRP A 831 6.87 15.94 32.41
C TRP A 831 6.47 17.06 31.45
N HIS A 832 6.36 16.71 30.18
CA HIS A 832 5.82 17.58 29.14
C HIS A 832 4.30 17.67 29.25
N ALA A 833 3.70 18.65 28.56
CA ALA A 833 2.26 18.80 28.53
C ALA A 833 1.58 17.57 27.91
N ASP A 834 0.46 17.16 28.52
CA ASP A 834 -0.33 16.04 28.03
C ASP A 834 -0.85 16.31 26.62
N THR A 835 -0.69 15.34 25.72
CA THR A 835 -0.92 15.53 24.29
C THR A 835 -1.96 14.55 23.78
N ARG A 836 -3.08 15.11 23.30
CA ARG A 836 -4.11 14.35 22.59
C ARG A 836 -3.62 13.93 21.21
N LEU A 837 -3.81 12.67 20.88
CA LEU A 837 -3.66 12.19 19.51
C LEU A 837 -4.95 12.45 18.72
N GLN A 838 -4.87 13.35 17.73
CA GLN A 838 -6.03 13.79 16.97
C GLN A 838 -6.54 12.70 16.02
N GLY A 839 -7.86 12.50 15.99
CA GLY A 839 -8.51 11.54 15.10
C GLY A 839 -8.35 10.07 15.49
N VAL A 840 -7.78 9.77 16.66
CA VAL A 840 -7.67 8.40 17.19
C VAL A 840 -8.61 8.20 18.36
N GLY A 841 -9.36 7.11 18.32
CA GLY A 841 -10.31 6.77 19.37
C GLY A 841 -10.22 5.34 19.85
N LEU A 842 -10.43 5.15 21.15
CA LEU A 842 -10.32 3.85 21.82
C LEU A 842 -11.39 3.64 22.90
N SER A 843 -11.76 2.39 23.16
CA SER A 843 -12.69 2.04 24.25
C SER A 843 -12.06 1.30 25.44
N ALA A 844 -10.80 0.86 25.30
CA ALA A 844 -10.03 0.21 26.36
C ALA A 844 -8.59 0.75 26.37
N GLY A 845 -7.83 0.46 27.43
CA GLY A 845 -6.43 0.82 27.61
C GLY A 845 -5.52 0.47 26.41
N PRO A 846 -4.58 1.36 26.03
CA PRO A 846 -3.68 1.09 24.90
C PRO A 846 -2.54 0.12 25.26
N SER A 847 -1.87 -0.41 24.24
CA SER A 847 -0.61 -1.14 24.36
C SER A 847 0.45 -0.56 23.43
N VAL A 848 1.51 0.02 24.00
CA VAL A 848 2.59 0.63 23.22
C VAL A 848 3.87 -0.20 23.24
N ILE A 849 4.55 -0.29 22.10
CA ILE A 849 5.91 -0.83 21.99
C ILE A 849 6.81 0.15 21.23
N ALA A 850 8.10 0.10 21.56
CA ALA A 850 9.14 0.79 20.82
C ALA A 850 9.83 -0.16 19.85
N ILE A 851 10.17 0.36 18.68
CA ILE A 851 11.08 -0.25 17.72
C ILE A 851 12.33 0.62 17.72
N GLU A 852 13.48 -0.03 17.87
CA GLU A 852 14.80 0.60 17.85
C GLU A 852 15.65 0.08 16.71
#